data_AF-A0AAN6VYS7-F1
#
_entry.id   AF-A0AAN6VYS7-F1
#
_cell.length_a   1.000
_cell.length_b   1.000
_cell.length_c   1.000
_cell.angle_alpha   90.00
_cell.angle_beta   90.00
_cell.angle_gamma   90.00
#
_symmetry.space_group_name_H-M   'P 1'
#
loop_
_entity.id
_entity.type
_entity.pdbx_description
1 polymer ?
#
loop_
_entity_poly.entity_id
_entity_poly.type
_entity_poly.pdbx_seq_one_letter_code
_entity_poly.pdbx_strand_id
1 'polypeptide(L)'
;MSSIVQGPLPIPPPSVVEAVAKPEDILAQPDIGEKNEKLKLGVGNEPLVDIDPGVFDNELIKLGIYSKMDPDNREADPVYQDGDVTKGTYTGTQAALIHAYGRIERSYETYFDALQIEPTLPRYIEKDQKKELYQWSDYPTNRDGTPAQYPPHLQTIPREDQFSQQQLFNGLGLANTIVMIAKLVPDTWYGKTVNWGIGILQRVINGDPMDGTLKEIEEYNRAHRKSGTDIEQGNNIGLLPDWFSDRRFADQSFTGTNPTSIAVVPDTLLGEFIAAAKKCGYDKWAAKLPTIDPKTLFVQDARDIRRALGVEKNETLFNKEPKSDDSWGCAAVTLFQLHPTGELHPVAIVIDYKGDSLATSVTIFNQRILPSDPTEGEEKDWPWRYAKTCAQVTDFLRHEVSVHLTQAHLIEEALIVATNRTVPMEHIIYRLLSPHWYKTLSLNAAARATLVPQIIKDIVGVKPDNLYQYVRSEFESFDYVNHYIPNDLARRGFPNTTEGLAAPQYRNYAYAKNMVSMWYCIRKYVRSMLLTYYVESTADDVISNCDIIKAWYKEVQTAAHIKTFPTITTLDELTDAITMSIHIAAPFHSAVNYLQNFYQVFVVAKPPCLCSKLPATLAELKKYKEADLVKALPIGRQRQWLLAAQIPWLLSFKVATERSLISFARSQWWSRKYAQTKTEKAVRDISETFHHELRLLDVQFAETSNAMSEGSIPYMVMDPDNTAVSILI
;
A
#
# COMPACT_ATOMS: atom_id res chain seq x y z
N MET A 1 50.22 29.22 -16.67
CA MET A 1 50.86 27.89 -16.72
C MET A 1 51.67 27.68 -15.45
N SER A 2 51.20 26.85 -14.52
CA SER A 2 52.04 26.13 -13.54
C SER A 2 51.18 25.09 -12.81
N SER A 3 51.57 23.82 -13.01
CA SER A 3 51.33 22.62 -12.20
C SER A 3 49.91 22.31 -11.69
N ILE A 4 49.07 21.71 -12.55
CA ILE A 4 48.09 20.72 -12.09
C ILE A 4 48.83 19.39 -12.03
N VAL A 5 49.30 19.03 -10.84
CA VAL A 5 49.87 17.71 -10.58
C VAL A 5 48.71 16.71 -10.53
N GLN A 6 48.80 15.70 -11.39
CA GLN A 6 47.98 14.50 -11.41
C GLN A 6 47.99 13.84 -10.02
N GLY A 7 46.93 14.01 -9.24
CA GLY A 7 46.64 13.12 -8.12
C GLY A 7 46.17 11.76 -8.66
N PRO A 8 46.48 10.63 -8.00
CA PRO A 8 45.93 9.35 -8.39
C PRO A 8 44.40 9.40 -8.34
N LEU A 9 43.75 8.70 -9.28
CA LEU A 9 42.31 8.50 -9.26
C LEU A 9 41.89 7.96 -7.89
N PRO A 10 40.77 8.44 -7.30
CA PRO A 10 40.30 7.94 -6.02
C PRO A 10 40.08 6.43 -6.11
N ILE A 11 40.84 5.67 -5.32
CA ILE A 11 40.67 4.22 -5.19
C ILE A 11 39.48 4.01 -4.24
N PRO A 12 38.44 3.27 -4.64
CA PRO A 12 37.31 3.00 -3.77
C PRO A 12 37.75 2.26 -2.49
N PRO A 13 37.11 2.52 -1.34
CA PRO A 13 37.44 1.84 -0.09
C PRO A 13 37.25 0.32 -0.22
N PRO A 14 38.05 -0.49 0.49
CA PRO A 14 37.99 -1.95 0.42
C PRO A 14 36.78 -2.46 1.23
N SER A 15 35.58 -2.28 0.70
CA SER A 15 34.40 -3.02 1.16
C SER A 15 33.44 -3.20 -0.01
N VAL A 16 33.30 -4.48 -0.40
CA VAL A 16 32.47 -4.99 -1.50
C VAL A 16 32.94 -4.55 -2.89
N VAL A 17 34.15 -4.99 -3.26
CA VAL A 17 34.43 -5.22 -4.68
C VAL A 17 33.65 -6.48 -5.04
N GLU A 18 32.49 -6.33 -5.71
CA GLU A 18 31.93 -7.45 -6.49
C GLU A 18 33.08 -8.11 -7.23
N ALA A 19 33.15 -9.44 -7.22
CA ALA A 19 34.26 -10.15 -7.85
C ALA A 19 34.43 -9.63 -9.29
N VAL A 20 35.45 -8.81 -9.51
CA VAL A 20 35.76 -8.28 -10.84
C VAL A 20 35.99 -9.52 -11.68
N ALA A 21 35.12 -9.72 -12.68
CA ALA A 21 35.22 -10.86 -13.58
C ALA A 21 36.68 -11.00 -13.99
N LYS A 22 37.27 -12.17 -13.72
CA LYS A 22 38.66 -12.39 -14.07
C LYS A 22 38.78 -12.25 -15.58
N PRO A 23 39.94 -11.86 -16.12
CA PRO A 23 40.17 -11.90 -17.56
C PRO A 23 39.76 -13.26 -18.16
N GLU A 24 39.96 -14.35 -17.41
CA GLU A 24 39.52 -15.71 -17.74
C GLU A 24 37.99 -15.84 -17.88
N ASP A 25 37.21 -15.23 -16.97
CA ASP A 25 35.74 -15.26 -17.00
C ASP A 25 35.20 -14.44 -18.20
N ILE A 26 35.89 -13.34 -18.55
CA ILE A 26 35.57 -12.50 -19.71
C ILE A 26 35.92 -13.20 -21.02
N LEU A 27 37.00 -13.98 -21.03
CA LEU A 27 37.49 -14.72 -22.19
C LEU A 27 36.89 -16.12 -22.31
N ALA A 28 36.17 -16.59 -21.28
CA ALA A 28 35.50 -17.89 -21.27
C ALA A 28 34.46 -17.94 -22.39
N GLN A 29 34.67 -18.85 -23.33
CA GLN A 29 33.67 -19.12 -24.35
C GLN A 29 32.51 -19.92 -23.72
N PRO A 30 31.25 -19.64 -24.11
CA PRO A 30 30.11 -20.40 -23.61
C PRO A 30 30.24 -21.89 -23.94
N ASP A 31 29.86 -22.76 -23.00
CA ASP A 31 29.90 -24.20 -23.24
C ASP A 31 28.89 -24.61 -24.33
N ILE A 32 29.42 -25.18 -25.42
CA ILE A 32 28.62 -25.71 -26.53
C ILE A 32 27.81 -26.92 -26.05
N GLY A 33 28.31 -27.71 -25.10
CA GLY A 33 27.59 -28.82 -24.48
C GLY A 33 26.31 -28.37 -23.80
N GLU A 34 26.38 -27.39 -22.90
CA GLU A 34 25.19 -26.80 -22.26
C GLU A 34 24.19 -26.22 -23.28
N LYS A 35 24.68 -25.55 -24.33
CA LYS A 35 23.81 -25.05 -25.42
C LYS A 35 23.15 -26.17 -26.21
N ASN A 36 23.86 -27.26 -26.46
CA ASN A 36 23.32 -28.44 -27.14
C ASN A 36 22.28 -29.18 -26.29
N GLU A 37 22.41 -29.18 -24.96
CA GLU A 37 21.35 -29.69 -24.09
C GLU A 37 20.08 -28.83 -24.17
N LYS A 38 20.21 -27.49 -24.24
CA LYS A 38 19.07 -26.59 -24.44
C LYS A 38 18.34 -26.84 -25.77
N LEU A 39 19.04 -27.21 -26.84
CA LEU A 39 18.43 -27.56 -28.14
C LEU A 39 17.46 -28.76 -28.06
N LYS A 40 17.58 -29.62 -27.04
CA LYS A 40 16.72 -30.78 -26.86
C LYS A 40 15.37 -30.44 -26.23
N LEU A 41 15.22 -29.23 -25.66
CA LEU A 41 13.98 -28.76 -25.07
C LEU A 41 13.07 -28.21 -26.18
N GLY A 42 11.88 -28.79 -26.33
CA GLY A 42 10.85 -28.20 -27.19
C GLY A 42 10.22 -26.98 -26.51
N VAL A 43 9.84 -25.96 -27.30
CA VAL A 43 9.28 -24.68 -26.79
C VAL A 43 8.10 -24.85 -25.83
N GLY A 44 7.27 -25.89 -25.99
CA GLY A 44 6.15 -26.18 -25.09
C GLY A 44 6.55 -26.65 -23.69
N ASN A 45 7.82 -27.01 -23.48
CA ASN A 45 8.39 -27.36 -22.18
C ASN A 45 9.20 -26.21 -21.57
N GLU A 46 9.35 -25.09 -22.29
CA GLU A 46 9.97 -23.88 -21.74
C GLU A 46 8.92 -23.10 -20.94
N PRO A 47 9.25 -22.64 -19.71
CA PRO A 47 8.34 -21.82 -18.93
C PRO A 47 8.14 -20.46 -19.61
N LEU A 48 6.89 -20.01 -19.73
CA LEU A 48 6.60 -18.64 -20.15
C LEU A 48 7.06 -17.67 -19.04
N VAL A 49 8.22 -17.04 -19.25
CA VAL A 49 8.77 -16.04 -18.35
C VAL A 49 8.04 -14.72 -18.52
N ASP A 50 7.90 -14.27 -19.77
CA ASP A 50 7.24 -13.02 -20.15
C ASP A 50 6.73 -13.08 -21.61
N ILE A 51 5.87 -12.13 -22.00
CA ILE A 51 5.35 -11.99 -23.37
C ILE A 51 6.17 -10.92 -24.11
N ASP A 52 6.60 -11.19 -25.33
CA ASP A 52 7.23 -10.17 -26.17
C ASP A 52 6.28 -8.98 -26.40
N PRO A 53 6.71 -7.73 -26.14
CA PRO A 53 5.82 -6.56 -26.23
C PRO A 53 5.18 -6.36 -27.62
N GLY A 54 5.91 -6.65 -28.71
CA GLY A 54 5.39 -6.49 -30.07
C GLY A 54 4.41 -7.60 -30.45
N VAL A 55 4.65 -8.83 -29.97
CA VAL A 55 3.68 -9.93 -30.08
C VAL A 55 2.41 -9.61 -29.30
N PHE A 56 2.55 -9.06 -28.08
CA PHE A 56 1.42 -8.64 -27.27
C PHE A 56 0.55 -7.61 -27.99
N ASP A 57 1.16 -6.55 -28.55
CA ASP A 57 0.43 -5.50 -29.28
C ASP A 57 -0.32 -6.07 -30.50
N ASN A 58 0.31 -6.96 -31.26
CA ASN A 58 -0.32 -7.64 -32.39
C ASN A 58 -1.53 -8.48 -31.97
N GLU A 59 -1.43 -9.20 -30.84
CA GLU A 59 -2.54 -9.99 -30.32
C GLU A 59 -3.68 -9.11 -29.78
N LEU A 60 -3.40 -7.97 -29.13
CA LEU A 60 -4.44 -7.02 -28.74
C LEU A 60 -5.22 -6.50 -29.95
N ILE A 61 -4.52 -6.11 -31.02
CA ILE A 61 -5.16 -5.63 -32.27
C ILE A 61 -5.99 -6.75 -32.90
N LYS A 62 -5.44 -7.95 -33.00
CA LYS A 62 -6.13 -9.13 -33.57
C LYS A 62 -7.39 -9.49 -32.78
N LEU A 63 -7.35 -9.37 -31.45
CA LEU A 63 -8.47 -9.66 -30.57
C LEU A 63 -9.51 -8.54 -30.53
N GLY A 64 -9.24 -7.35 -31.09
CA GLY A 64 -10.16 -6.22 -30.96
C GLY A 64 -10.08 -5.51 -29.60
N ILE A 65 -8.97 -5.62 -28.87
CA ILE A 65 -8.77 -4.96 -27.58
C ILE A 65 -8.05 -3.63 -27.81
N TYR A 66 -8.77 -2.71 -28.47
CA TYR A 66 -8.33 -1.35 -28.77
C TYR A 66 -9.56 -0.48 -29.10
N SER A 67 -9.37 0.83 -29.15
CA SER A 67 -10.38 1.76 -29.70
C SER A 67 -9.91 2.38 -30.99
N LYS A 68 -10.89 2.73 -31.83
CA LYS A 68 -10.67 3.51 -33.04
C LYS A 68 -11.09 4.94 -32.77
N MET A 69 -10.19 5.87 -33.06
CA MET A 69 -10.58 7.27 -33.19
C MET A 69 -11.37 7.45 -34.47
N ASP A 70 -12.39 8.30 -34.42
CA ASP A 70 -13.07 8.76 -35.63
C ASP A 70 -12.09 9.65 -36.43
N PRO A 71 -11.72 9.25 -37.67
CA PRO A 71 -10.77 10.01 -38.48
C PRO A 71 -11.32 11.40 -38.87
N ASP A 72 -12.64 11.55 -38.92
CA ASP A 72 -13.35 12.75 -39.33
C ASP A 72 -13.78 13.60 -38.13
N ASN A 73 -13.87 13.02 -36.93
CA ASN A 73 -14.15 13.72 -35.67
C ASN A 73 -13.25 13.25 -34.51
N ARG A 74 -12.06 13.83 -34.41
CA ARG A 74 -11.07 13.49 -33.36
C ARG A 74 -11.50 13.88 -31.93
N GLU A 75 -12.62 14.58 -31.78
CA GLU A 75 -13.22 14.96 -30.50
C GLU A 75 -14.25 13.94 -30.00
N ALA A 76 -14.80 13.12 -30.91
CA ALA A 76 -15.74 12.08 -30.54
C ALA A 76 -15.09 11.05 -29.61
N ASP A 77 -15.89 10.53 -28.68
CA ASP A 77 -15.47 9.42 -27.85
C ASP A 77 -15.00 8.26 -28.73
N PRO A 78 -13.82 7.68 -28.42
CA PRO A 78 -13.26 6.65 -29.27
C PRO A 78 -14.14 5.39 -29.22
N VAL A 79 -14.35 4.79 -30.40
CA VAL A 79 -15.23 3.62 -30.53
C VAL A 79 -14.43 2.37 -30.15
N TYR A 80 -14.74 1.83 -28.97
CA TYR A 80 -14.19 0.56 -28.51
C TYR A 80 -14.61 -0.58 -29.44
N GLN A 81 -13.64 -1.39 -29.82
CA GLN A 81 -13.96 -2.64 -30.51
C GLN A 81 -14.42 -3.69 -29.49
N ASP A 82 -15.34 -4.56 -29.90
CA ASP A 82 -15.97 -5.57 -29.03
C ASP A 82 -15.11 -6.83 -28.90
N GLY A 83 -13.86 -6.66 -28.50
CA GLY A 83 -12.87 -7.72 -28.32
C GLY A 83 -12.58 -8.02 -26.86
N ASP A 84 -12.48 -9.31 -26.50
CA ASP A 84 -12.15 -9.80 -25.15
C ASP A 84 -11.23 -11.04 -25.27
N VAL A 85 -10.33 -11.23 -24.29
CA VAL A 85 -9.70 -12.53 -24.07
C VAL A 85 -10.72 -13.45 -23.42
N THR A 86 -11.29 -14.39 -24.16
CA THR A 86 -12.33 -15.30 -23.62
C THR A 86 -11.74 -16.55 -22.94
N LYS A 87 -10.50 -16.91 -23.30
CA LYS A 87 -9.81 -18.13 -22.88
C LYS A 87 -8.33 -17.84 -22.62
N GLY A 88 -7.80 -18.29 -21.49
CA GLY A 88 -6.40 -18.08 -21.14
C GLY A 88 -5.84 -19.02 -20.09
N THR A 89 -4.55 -18.86 -19.77
CA THR A 89 -3.88 -19.55 -18.66
C THR A 89 -3.56 -18.55 -17.55
N TYR A 90 -3.33 -19.03 -16.33
CA TYR A 90 -2.94 -18.18 -15.20
C TYR A 90 -1.68 -17.37 -15.52
N THR A 91 -0.59 -18.06 -15.88
CA THR A 91 0.71 -17.43 -16.17
C THR A 91 0.66 -16.46 -17.34
N GLY A 92 -0.05 -16.82 -18.42
CA GLY A 92 -0.20 -15.94 -19.58
C GLY A 92 -1.00 -14.68 -19.26
N THR A 93 -2.09 -14.81 -18.48
CA THR A 93 -2.90 -13.66 -18.07
C THR A 93 -2.12 -12.77 -17.10
N GLN A 94 -1.38 -13.36 -16.16
CA GLN A 94 -0.53 -12.60 -15.24
C GLN A 94 0.50 -11.75 -16.00
N ALA A 95 1.18 -12.33 -17.00
CA ALA A 95 2.11 -11.59 -17.85
C ALA A 95 1.39 -10.49 -18.65
N ALA A 96 0.23 -10.78 -19.24
CA ALA A 96 -0.58 -9.80 -19.96
C ALA A 96 -0.99 -8.61 -19.08
N LEU A 97 -1.35 -8.84 -17.81
CA LEU A 97 -1.72 -7.78 -16.87
C LEU A 97 -0.54 -6.88 -16.52
N ILE A 98 0.66 -7.44 -16.35
CA ILE A 98 1.90 -6.65 -16.15
C ILE A 98 2.15 -5.74 -17.35
N HIS A 99 2.07 -6.30 -18.56
CA HIS A 99 2.27 -5.56 -19.82
C HIS A 99 1.22 -4.47 -20.05
N ALA A 100 -0.03 -4.73 -19.69
CA ALA A 100 -1.11 -3.78 -19.81
C ALA A 100 -0.96 -2.63 -18.83
N TYR A 101 -0.70 -2.93 -17.55
CA TYR A 101 -0.56 -1.90 -16.53
C TYR A 101 0.64 -0.97 -16.81
N GLY A 102 1.79 -1.51 -17.20
CA GLY A 102 2.94 -0.69 -17.58
C GLY A 102 2.67 0.23 -18.80
N ARG A 103 1.82 -0.19 -19.74
CA ARG A 103 1.35 0.67 -20.86
C ARG A 103 0.40 1.76 -20.38
N ILE A 104 -0.49 1.43 -19.44
CA ILE A 104 -1.41 2.39 -18.81
C ILE A 104 -0.61 3.49 -18.11
N GLU A 105 0.31 3.14 -17.22
CA GLU A 105 1.16 4.09 -16.50
C GLU A 105 1.91 5.00 -17.47
N ARG A 106 2.59 4.43 -18.47
CA ARG A 106 3.33 5.19 -19.47
C ARG A 106 2.44 6.13 -20.28
N SER A 107 1.19 5.76 -20.54
CA SER A 107 0.24 6.60 -21.25
C SER A 107 -0.16 7.81 -20.41
N TYR A 108 -0.42 7.62 -19.11
CA TYR A 108 -0.69 8.72 -18.19
C TYR A 108 0.53 9.61 -17.97
N GLU A 109 1.75 9.06 -17.85
CA GLU A 109 2.99 9.84 -17.79
C GLU A 109 3.13 10.74 -19.04
N THR A 110 2.89 10.18 -20.23
CA THR A 110 2.97 10.91 -21.50
C THR A 110 1.91 12.02 -21.58
N TYR A 111 0.71 11.75 -21.10
CA TYR A 111 -0.37 12.74 -21.06
C TYR A 111 -0.05 13.90 -20.12
N PHE A 112 0.46 13.60 -18.93
CA PHE A 112 0.84 14.60 -17.95
C PHE A 112 2.04 15.45 -18.39
N ASP A 113 2.99 14.85 -19.11
CA ASP A 113 4.07 15.56 -19.79
C ASP A 113 3.53 16.54 -20.84
N ALA A 114 2.62 16.07 -21.70
CA ALA A 114 2.00 16.88 -22.74
C ALA A 114 1.18 18.06 -22.15
N LEU A 115 0.44 17.83 -21.05
CA LEU A 115 -0.29 18.87 -20.30
C LEU A 115 0.61 19.82 -19.51
N GLN A 116 1.92 19.54 -19.40
CA GLN A 116 2.87 20.32 -18.59
C GLN A 116 2.60 20.28 -17.08
N ILE A 117 1.93 19.23 -16.60
CA ILE A 117 1.63 19.02 -15.17
C ILE A 117 2.78 18.29 -14.48
N GLU A 118 3.35 17.27 -15.13
CA GLU A 118 4.57 16.59 -14.68
C GLU A 118 5.56 16.54 -15.87
N PRO A 119 6.13 17.69 -16.27
CA PRO A 119 6.93 17.77 -17.48
C PRO A 119 8.28 17.06 -17.30
N THR A 120 8.64 16.25 -18.28
CA THR A 120 9.92 15.53 -18.39
C THR A 120 11.09 16.49 -18.47
N LEU A 121 10.91 17.59 -19.23
CA LEU A 121 11.88 18.68 -19.29
C LEU A 121 11.48 19.75 -18.28
N PRO A 122 12.44 20.28 -17.49
CA PRO A 122 12.14 21.29 -16.49
C PRO A 122 11.58 22.54 -17.17
N ARG A 123 10.43 23.02 -16.68
CA ARG A 123 9.82 24.28 -17.09
C ARG A 123 9.46 25.11 -15.89
N TYR A 124 9.70 26.40 -16.02
CA TYR A 124 9.21 27.38 -15.07
C TYR A 124 7.80 27.81 -15.48
N ILE A 125 6.85 27.75 -14.55
CA ILE A 125 5.45 28.12 -14.77
C ILE A 125 5.05 29.10 -13.67
N GLU A 126 4.56 30.27 -14.08
CA GLU A 126 4.09 31.29 -13.15
C GLU A 126 2.90 30.78 -12.33
N LYS A 127 2.81 31.19 -11.07
CA LYS A 127 1.78 30.70 -10.12
C LYS A 127 0.35 30.83 -10.70
N ASP A 128 0.03 31.94 -11.34
CA ASP A 128 -1.32 32.16 -11.88
C ASP A 128 -1.61 31.23 -13.08
N GLN A 129 -0.60 30.95 -13.91
CA GLN A 129 -0.71 29.91 -14.96
C GLN A 129 -0.88 28.53 -14.35
N LYS A 130 -0.14 28.19 -13.29
CA LYS A 130 -0.34 26.91 -12.58
C LYS A 130 -1.76 26.78 -12.04
N LYS A 131 -2.37 27.87 -11.56
CA LYS A 131 -3.76 27.83 -11.11
C LYS A 131 -4.74 27.48 -12.24
N GLU A 132 -4.41 27.80 -13.49
CA GLU A 132 -5.17 27.39 -14.69
C GLU A 132 -4.92 25.93 -15.07
N LEU A 133 -3.68 25.44 -14.95
CA LEU A 133 -3.32 24.04 -15.25
C LEU A 133 -3.85 23.05 -14.20
N TYR A 134 -3.72 23.37 -12.92
CA TYR A 134 -4.07 22.47 -11.82
C TYR A 134 -5.49 22.77 -11.37
N GLN A 135 -6.49 22.24 -12.08
CA GLN A 135 -7.90 22.35 -11.68
C GLN A 135 -8.29 21.21 -10.73
N TRP A 136 -9.19 21.51 -9.80
CA TRP A 136 -9.80 20.50 -8.94
C TRP A 136 -10.88 19.71 -9.68
N SER A 137 -10.97 18.41 -9.38
CA SER A 137 -12.14 17.61 -9.70
C SER A 137 -13.38 18.08 -8.92
N ASP A 138 -14.55 17.79 -9.47
CA ASP A 138 -15.82 18.13 -8.82
C ASP A 138 -16.03 17.26 -7.56
N TYR A 139 -16.35 17.89 -6.43
CA TYR A 139 -16.57 17.24 -5.13
C TYR A 139 -17.47 18.13 -4.23
N PRO A 140 -18.39 17.57 -3.41
CA PRO A 140 -18.65 16.15 -3.16
C PRO A 140 -19.53 15.46 -4.21
N THR A 141 -20.01 16.20 -5.20
CA THR A 141 -20.88 15.72 -6.27
C THR A 141 -20.32 16.11 -7.63
N ASN A 142 -20.46 15.23 -8.61
CA ASN A 142 -20.20 15.52 -10.01
C ASN A 142 -21.21 16.55 -10.54
N ARG A 143 -20.94 17.11 -11.73
CA ARG A 143 -21.81 18.09 -12.42
C ARG A 143 -23.23 17.60 -12.69
N ASP A 144 -23.41 16.30 -12.88
CA ASP A 144 -24.71 15.66 -13.10
C ASP A 144 -25.51 15.46 -11.80
N GLY A 145 -24.96 15.87 -10.65
CA GLY A 145 -25.56 15.73 -9.33
C GLY A 145 -25.31 14.37 -8.66
N THR A 146 -24.64 13.43 -9.32
CA THR A 146 -24.25 12.16 -8.71
C THR A 146 -23.13 12.36 -7.70
N PRO A 147 -23.02 11.51 -6.66
CA PRO A 147 -21.89 11.59 -5.74
C PRO A 147 -20.57 11.37 -6.49
N ALA A 148 -19.57 12.20 -6.20
CA ALA A 148 -18.23 12.01 -6.74
C ALA A 148 -17.70 10.63 -6.29
N GLN A 149 -17.01 9.92 -7.17
CA GLN A 149 -16.45 8.60 -6.84
C GLN A 149 -15.20 8.74 -5.96
N TYR A 150 -14.41 9.80 -6.17
CA TYR A 150 -13.17 10.07 -5.44
C TYR A 150 -13.22 11.41 -4.71
N PRO A 151 -12.43 11.57 -3.63
CA PRO A 151 -12.12 12.87 -3.02
C PRO A 151 -11.55 13.90 -4.02
N PRO A 152 -11.43 15.19 -3.65
CA PRO A 152 -10.82 16.20 -4.51
C PRO A 152 -9.42 15.79 -4.96
N HIS A 153 -9.20 15.82 -6.26
CA HIS A 153 -7.94 15.44 -6.90
C HIS A 153 -7.70 16.33 -8.12
N LEU A 154 -6.59 16.12 -8.84
CA LEU A 154 -6.34 16.85 -10.07
C LEU A 154 -7.38 16.47 -11.14
N GLN A 155 -8.03 17.45 -11.76
CA GLN A 155 -8.90 17.21 -12.91
C GLN A 155 -8.07 16.73 -14.10
N THR A 156 -8.10 15.42 -14.37
CA THR A 156 -7.30 14.79 -15.43
C THR A 156 -8.11 14.46 -16.68
N ILE A 157 -9.39 14.17 -16.52
CA ILE A 157 -10.31 13.98 -17.65
C ILE A 157 -10.73 15.38 -18.14
N PRO A 158 -10.49 15.73 -19.41
CA PRO A 158 -10.91 17.00 -19.95
C PRO A 158 -12.42 17.16 -19.85
N ARG A 159 -12.89 18.37 -19.53
CA ARG A 159 -14.31 18.74 -19.63
C ARG A 159 -14.67 18.91 -21.12
N GLU A 160 -15.96 18.79 -21.46
CA GLU A 160 -16.46 18.93 -22.85
C GLU A 160 -16.08 20.28 -23.50
N ASP A 161 -15.82 21.32 -22.70
CA ASP A 161 -15.38 22.64 -23.17
C ASP A 161 -13.86 22.75 -23.38
N GLN A 162 -13.07 21.71 -23.08
CA GLN A 162 -11.60 21.68 -23.17
C GLN A 162 -11.11 20.93 -24.42
N PHE A 163 -11.51 21.41 -25.60
CA PHE A 163 -11.31 20.77 -26.91
C PHE A 163 -9.90 20.21 -27.16
N SER A 164 -8.85 21.01 -26.93
CA SER A 164 -7.46 20.58 -27.19
C SER A 164 -6.98 19.47 -26.26
N GLN A 165 -7.45 19.46 -25.02
CA GLN A 165 -7.12 18.41 -24.06
C GLN A 165 -7.89 17.13 -24.37
N GLN A 166 -9.15 17.23 -24.81
CA GLN A 166 -9.94 16.06 -25.24
C GLN A 166 -9.32 15.36 -26.45
N GLN A 167 -8.87 16.14 -27.46
CA GLN A 167 -8.12 15.59 -28.60
C GLN A 167 -6.83 14.88 -28.17
N LEU A 168 -6.11 15.43 -27.19
CA LEU A 168 -4.89 14.82 -26.65
C LEU A 168 -5.19 13.54 -25.86
N PHE A 169 -6.21 13.56 -24.99
CA PHE A 169 -6.65 12.42 -24.20
C PHE A 169 -7.06 11.23 -25.09
N ASN A 170 -7.86 11.51 -26.12
CA ASN A 170 -8.26 10.52 -27.13
C ASN A 170 -7.06 10.06 -27.97
N GLY A 171 -6.20 11.00 -28.39
CA GLY A 171 -5.00 10.73 -29.20
C GLY A 171 -3.97 9.82 -28.52
N LEU A 172 -3.84 9.91 -27.19
CA LEU A 172 -2.97 9.04 -26.39
C LEU A 172 -3.64 7.72 -25.99
N GLY A 173 -4.90 7.50 -26.39
CA GLY A 173 -5.61 6.26 -26.12
C GLY A 173 -5.97 6.04 -24.65
N LEU A 174 -6.02 7.10 -23.83
CA LEU A 174 -6.33 6.96 -22.39
C LEU A 174 -7.70 6.36 -22.13
N ALA A 175 -8.66 6.58 -23.03
CA ALA A 175 -9.95 5.92 -23.00
C ALA A 175 -9.82 4.37 -23.00
N ASN A 176 -8.86 3.80 -23.76
CA ASN A 176 -8.62 2.35 -23.77
C ASN A 176 -8.25 1.78 -22.41
N THR A 177 -7.57 2.58 -21.58
CA THR A 177 -7.11 2.14 -20.26
C THR A 177 -8.28 1.75 -19.35
N ILE A 178 -9.45 2.37 -19.52
CA ILE A 178 -10.67 2.19 -18.70
C ILE A 178 -11.24 0.77 -18.79
N VAL A 179 -10.97 0.05 -19.88
CA VAL A 179 -11.49 -1.31 -20.09
C VAL A 179 -10.39 -2.36 -20.30
N MET A 180 -9.14 -1.94 -20.48
CA MET A 180 -8.05 -2.83 -20.90
C MET A 180 -7.81 -4.00 -19.94
N ILE A 181 -7.76 -3.76 -18.63
CA ILE A 181 -7.53 -4.83 -17.64
C ILE A 181 -8.71 -5.80 -17.64
N ALA A 182 -9.93 -5.27 -17.61
CA ALA A 182 -11.14 -6.10 -17.59
C ALA A 182 -11.27 -7.02 -18.81
N LYS A 183 -10.82 -6.56 -20.00
CA LYS A 183 -10.85 -7.32 -21.26
C LYS A 183 -9.76 -8.39 -21.38
N LEU A 184 -8.68 -8.27 -20.59
CA LEU A 184 -7.55 -9.22 -20.60
C LEU A 184 -7.75 -10.42 -19.68
N VAL A 185 -8.61 -10.30 -18.68
CA VAL A 185 -8.86 -11.37 -17.72
C VAL A 185 -9.92 -12.32 -18.27
N PRO A 186 -9.58 -13.58 -18.58
CA PRO A 186 -10.48 -14.50 -19.25
C PRO A 186 -11.60 -15.03 -18.36
N ASP A 187 -12.71 -15.36 -19.01
CA ASP A 187 -13.84 -16.04 -18.37
C ASP A 187 -13.59 -17.56 -18.26
N THR A 188 -12.85 -18.14 -19.21
CA THR A 188 -12.50 -19.57 -19.20
C THR A 188 -11.00 -19.78 -19.02
N TRP A 189 -10.63 -20.60 -18.05
CA TRP A 189 -9.23 -20.87 -17.70
C TRP A 189 -8.79 -22.28 -18.13
N TYR A 190 -7.59 -22.38 -18.68
CA TYR A 190 -6.94 -23.65 -19.03
C TYR A 190 -5.65 -23.86 -18.25
N GLY A 191 -5.27 -25.13 -18.10
CA GLY A 191 -3.98 -25.54 -17.56
C GLY A 191 -4.09 -26.39 -16.31
N LYS A 192 -2.95 -26.99 -15.92
CA LYS A 192 -2.87 -27.93 -14.81
C LYS A 192 -3.25 -27.28 -13.47
N THR A 193 -2.87 -26.03 -13.24
CA THR A 193 -3.21 -25.26 -12.03
C THR A 193 -4.73 -25.07 -11.86
N VAL A 194 -5.44 -24.80 -12.96
CA VAL A 194 -6.89 -24.63 -12.97
C VAL A 194 -7.58 -25.94 -12.60
N ASN A 195 -7.20 -27.03 -13.28
CA ASN A 195 -7.74 -28.36 -13.03
C ASN A 195 -7.46 -28.83 -11.60
N TRP A 196 -6.28 -28.51 -11.06
CA TRP A 196 -5.90 -28.82 -9.68
C TRP A 196 -6.78 -28.07 -8.67
N GLY A 197 -6.93 -26.75 -8.82
CA GLY A 197 -7.77 -25.95 -7.93
C GLY A 197 -9.26 -26.30 -7.99
N ILE A 198 -9.79 -26.57 -9.20
CA ILE A 198 -11.16 -27.08 -9.37
C ILE A 198 -11.30 -28.48 -8.75
N GLY A 199 -10.29 -29.34 -8.91
CA GLY A 199 -10.26 -30.66 -8.29
C GLY A 199 -10.35 -30.59 -6.77
N ILE A 200 -9.63 -29.65 -6.14
CA ILE A 200 -9.77 -29.38 -4.69
C ILE A 200 -11.21 -28.98 -4.36
N LEU A 201 -11.77 -28.00 -5.07
CA LEU A 201 -13.12 -27.50 -4.78
C LEU A 201 -14.22 -28.57 -5.00
N GLN A 202 -14.09 -29.41 -6.02
CA GLN A 202 -15.03 -30.51 -6.28
C GLN A 202 -15.01 -31.53 -5.15
N ARG A 203 -13.83 -31.90 -4.64
CA ARG A 203 -13.72 -32.76 -3.47
C ARG A 203 -14.46 -32.14 -2.26
N VAL A 204 -14.42 -30.80 -2.11
CA VAL A 204 -15.10 -30.08 -0.98
C VAL A 204 -16.61 -30.14 -1.13
N ILE A 205 -17.10 -29.96 -2.35
CA ILE A 205 -18.53 -30.06 -2.66
C ILE A 205 -19.03 -31.49 -2.45
N ASN A 206 -18.23 -32.50 -2.81
CA ASN A 206 -18.59 -33.92 -2.72
C ASN A 206 -18.47 -34.50 -1.30
N GLY A 207 -17.89 -33.75 -0.35
CA GLY A 207 -17.70 -34.20 1.02
C GLY A 207 -16.60 -35.25 1.17
N ASP A 208 -15.62 -35.28 0.26
CA ASP A 208 -14.47 -36.18 0.34
C ASP A 208 -13.57 -35.81 1.54
N PRO A 209 -12.77 -36.75 2.09
CA PRO A 209 -11.80 -36.43 3.15
C PRO A 209 -10.82 -35.33 2.70
N MET A 210 -10.67 -34.27 3.51
CA MET A 210 -9.97 -33.03 3.13
C MET A 210 -8.69 -32.71 3.89
N ASP A 211 -8.30 -33.58 4.81
CA ASP A 211 -7.14 -33.34 5.67
C ASP A 211 -5.88 -33.09 4.81
N GLY A 212 -5.32 -31.89 4.91
CA GLY A 212 -4.08 -31.51 4.23
C GLY A 212 -4.24 -30.70 2.93
N THR A 213 -5.43 -30.18 2.61
CA THR A 213 -5.63 -29.33 1.42
C THR A 213 -4.84 -28.02 1.49
N LEU A 214 -4.80 -27.36 2.65
CA LEU A 214 -4.00 -26.15 2.82
C LEU A 214 -2.50 -26.45 2.70
N LYS A 215 -2.08 -27.65 3.11
CA LYS A 215 -0.70 -28.12 2.93
C LYS A 215 -0.35 -28.32 1.45
N GLU A 216 -1.26 -28.85 0.63
CA GLU A 216 -1.06 -28.91 -0.83
C GLU A 216 -0.85 -27.51 -1.43
N ILE A 217 -1.56 -26.49 -0.92
CA ILE A 217 -1.43 -25.09 -1.35
C ILE A 217 -0.09 -24.48 -0.93
N GLU A 218 0.38 -24.77 0.28
CA GLU A 218 1.71 -24.37 0.75
C GLU A 218 2.84 -24.99 -0.10
N GLU A 219 2.70 -26.27 -0.44
CA GLU A 219 3.64 -26.97 -1.32
C GLU A 219 3.64 -26.38 -2.74
N TYR A 220 2.46 -26.06 -3.27
CA TYR A 220 2.34 -25.36 -4.55
C TYR A 220 3.03 -23.99 -4.50
N ASN A 221 2.79 -23.20 -3.45
CA ASN A 221 3.42 -21.89 -3.24
C ASN A 221 4.95 -22.00 -3.19
N ARG A 222 5.49 -22.98 -2.45
CA ARG A 222 6.94 -23.25 -2.39
C ARG A 222 7.53 -23.60 -3.75
N ALA A 223 6.82 -24.38 -4.57
CA ALA A 223 7.31 -24.88 -5.84
C ALA A 223 7.15 -23.90 -7.03
N HIS A 224 6.19 -22.97 -6.98
CA HIS A 224 5.81 -22.11 -8.12
C HIS A 224 6.03 -20.61 -7.86
N ARG A 225 6.84 -20.28 -6.85
CA ARG A 225 7.21 -18.90 -6.53
C ARG A 225 8.03 -18.28 -7.66
N LYS A 226 7.70 -17.05 -8.04
CA LYS A 226 8.57 -16.23 -8.91
C LYS A 226 9.64 -15.54 -8.07
N SER A 227 10.84 -15.38 -8.61
CA SER A 227 11.78 -14.39 -8.08
C SER A 227 11.13 -13.02 -8.16
N GLY A 228 11.01 -12.34 -7.03
CA GLY A 228 10.34 -11.04 -6.95
C GLY A 228 11.30 -9.89 -7.16
N THR A 229 10.73 -8.79 -7.62
CA THR A 229 11.32 -7.47 -7.80
C THR A 229 11.09 -6.57 -6.58
N ASP A 230 10.32 -7.03 -5.60
CA ASP A 230 10.11 -6.40 -4.30
C ASP A 230 11.33 -6.56 -3.37
N ILE A 231 11.30 -5.86 -2.24
CA ILE A 231 12.40 -5.86 -1.25
C ILE A 231 12.66 -7.24 -0.62
N GLU A 232 11.66 -8.13 -0.60
CA GLU A 232 11.76 -9.50 -0.07
C GLU A 232 12.15 -10.51 -1.16
N GLN A 233 12.48 -10.05 -2.37
CA GLN A 233 12.91 -10.87 -3.51
C GLN A 233 11.87 -11.97 -3.84
N GLY A 234 10.59 -11.61 -3.69
CA GLY A 234 9.43 -12.46 -3.96
C GLY A 234 9.16 -13.50 -2.89
N ASN A 235 9.82 -13.45 -1.72
CA ASN A 235 9.46 -14.29 -0.59
C ASN A 235 8.08 -13.87 -0.09
N ASN A 236 7.35 -14.81 0.53
CA ASN A 236 6.06 -14.52 1.12
C ASN A 236 5.85 -15.30 2.42
N ILE A 237 4.88 -14.86 3.21
CA ILE A 237 4.59 -15.41 4.54
C ILE A 237 4.26 -16.92 4.48
N GLY A 238 3.70 -17.41 3.38
CA GLY A 238 3.37 -18.83 3.18
C GLY A 238 4.58 -19.76 3.07
N LEU A 239 5.80 -19.23 3.05
CA LEU A 239 7.03 -20.01 3.18
C LEU A 239 7.31 -20.41 4.63
N LEU A 240 6.72 -19.72 5.60
CA LEU A 240 6.83 -20.05 7.02
C LEU A 240 5.83 -21.17 7.34
N PRO A 241 6.24 -22.29 7.94
CA PRO A 241 5.34 -23.40 8.25
C PRO A 241 4.27 -23.03 9.29
N ASP A 242 4.48 -21.97 10.06
CA ASP A 242 3.60 -21.46 11.09
C ASP A 242 2.88 -20.16 10.69
N TRP A 243 2.75 -19.87 9.38
CA TRP A 243 2.12 -18.63 8.87
C TRP A 243 0.72 -18.35 9.45
N PHE A 244 0.00 -19.42 9.82
CA PHE A 244 -1.34 -19.35 10.40
C PHE A 244 -1.33 -19.13 11.91
N SER A 245 -0.17 -19.01 12.57
CA SER A 245 -0.08 -18.99 14.01
C SER A 245 -0.64 -17.71 14.63
N ASP A 246 -0.92 -17.73 15.93
CA ASP A 246 -1.37 -16.57 16.68
C ASP A 246 -0.33 -15.45 16.66
N ARG A 247 0.94 -15.82 16.78
CA ARG A 247 2.08 -14.92 16.67
C ARG A 247 2.13 -14.22 15.32
N ARG A 248 2.16 -14.97 14.20
CA ARG A 248 2.28 -14.39 12.85
C ARG A 248 1.08 -13.51 12.48
N PHE A 249 -0.09 -13.87 12.98
CA PHE A 249 -1.29 -13.05 12.83
C PHE A 249 -1.19 -11.74 13.60
N ALA A 250 -0.79 -11.78 14.88
CA ALA A 250 -0.69 -10.58 15.70
C ALA A 250 0.46 -9.65 15.29
N ASP A 251 1.64 -10.21 14.95
CA ASP A 251 2.81 -9.44 14.51
C ASP A 251 2.49 -8.52 13.31
N GLN A 252 1.56 -8.91 12.43
CA GLN A 252 1.11 -8.08 11.31
C GLN A 252 0.48 -6.74 11.74
N SER A 253 -0.06 -6.63 12.96
CA SER A 253 -0.57 -5.35 13.49
C SER A 253 0.56 -4.39 13.87
N PHE A 254 1.80 -4.87 14.01
CA PHE A 254 2.98 -4.06 14.35
C PHE A 254 3.97 -3.91 13.19
N THR A 255 4.11 -4.92 12.32
CA THR A 255 5.10 -4.97 11.23
C THR A 255 4.53 -5.51 9.91
N GLY A 256 3.20 -5.61 9.81
CA GLY A 256 2.50 -5.95 8.57
C GLY A 256 2.35 -4.75 7.62
N THR A 257 1.45 -4.87 6.65
CA THR A 257 1.15 -3.77 5.71
C THR A 257 0.27 -2.68 6.32
N ASN A 258 -0.36 -2.93 7.48
CA ASN A 258 -1.16 -1.96 8.21
C ASN A 258 -0.73 -1.86 9.69
N PRO A 259 0.44 -1.27 9.97
CA PRO A 259 0.97 -1.14 11.33
C PRO A 259 0.47 0.11 12.07
N THR A 260 -0.55 0.81 11.53
CA THR A 260 -0.93 2.18 11.94
C THR A 260 -2.29 2.29 12.58
N SER A 261 -3.08 1.23 12.61
CA SER A 261 -4.48 1.31 13.04
C SER A 261 -4.79 0.59 14.35
N ILE A 262 -3.88 -0.25 14.85
CA ILE A 262 -3.99 -0.82 16.20
C ILE A 262 -3.87 0.28 17.26
N ALA A 263 -4.79 0.28 18.22
CA ALA A 263 -4.86 1.29 19.29
C ALA A 263 -5.28 0.67 20.63
N VAL A 264 -5.01 1.35 21.74
CA VAL A 264 -5.46 0.92 23.08
C VAL A 264 -6.98 0.76 23.10
N VAL A 265 -7.47 -0.31 23.75
CA VAL A 265 -8.91 -0.57 23.80
C VAL A 265 -9.63 0.48 24.67
N PRO A 266 -10.71 1.11 24.19
CA PRO A 266 -11.54 1.97 25.03
C PRO A 266 -12.25 1.18 26.13
N ASP A 267 -12.42 1.76 27.32
CA ASP A 267 -13.10 1.10 28.47
C ASP A 267 -14.49 0.56 28.11
N THR A 268 -15.23 1.30 27.29
CA THR A 268 -16.56 0.89 26.81
C THR A 268 -16.50 -0.39 25.99
N LEU A 269 -15.53 -0.49 25.07
CA LEU A 269 -15.35 -1.67 24.23
C LEU A 269 -14.79 -2.86 25.02
N LEU A 270 -13.89 -2.62 25.99
CA LEU A 270 -13.43 -3.67 26.90
C LEU A 270 -14.61 -4.27 27.69
N GLY A 271 -15.53 -3.42 28.16
CA GLY A 271 -16.78 -3.86 28.79
C GLY A 271 -17.63 -4.76 27.88
N GLU A 272 -17.73 -4.44 26.59
CA GLU A 272 -18.41 -5.29 25.60
C GLU A 272 -17.73 -6.66 25.41
N PHE A 273 -16.40 -6.71 25.37
CA PHE A 273 -15.66 -7.99 25.30
C PHE A 273 -15.89 -8.86 26.54
N ILE A 274 -15.85 -8.27 27.73
CA ILE A 274 -16.14 -8.99 28.98
C ILE A 274 -17.57 -9.54 28.99
N ALA A 275 -18.55 -8.75 28.52
CA ALA A 275 -19.93 -9.19 28.40
C ALA A 275 -20.09 -10.32 27.36
N ALA A 276 -19.40 -10.23 26.22
CA ALA A 276 -19.39 -11.27 25.20
C ALA A 276 -18.76 -12.57 25.73
N ALA A 277 -17.65 -12.50 26.47
CA ALA A 277 -17.02 -13.67 27.08
C ALA A 277 -17.98 -14.42 28.02
N LYS A 278 -18.71 -13.70 28.88
CA LYS A 278 -19.73 -14.26 29.77
C LYS A 278 -20.88 -14.91 28.99
N LYS A 279 -21.43 -14.20 28.00
CA LYS A 279 -22.56 -14.69 27.20
C LYS A 279 -22.22 -15.92 26.37
N CYS A 280 -21.00 -15.98 25.83
CA CYS A 280 -20.53 -17.03 24.93
C CYS A 280 -19.93 -18.25 25.66
N GLY A 281 -19.93 -18.26 27.00
CA GLY A 281 -19.44 -19.37 27.82
C GLY A 281 -17.91 -19.49 27.86
N TYR A 282 -17.20 -18.37 27.75
CA TYR A 282 -15.74 -18.31 27.89
C TYR A 282 -15.35 -17.88 29.32
N ASP A 283 -15.71 -18.68 30.32
CA ASP A 283 -15.59 -18.36 31.75
C ASP A 283 -14.15 -17.97 32.15
N LYS A 284 -13.14 -18.64 31.57
CA LYS A 284 -11.74 -18.30 31.79
C LYS A 284 -11.42 -16.86 31.38
N TRP A 285 -11.87 -16.44 30.20
CA TRP A 285 -11.68 -15.06 29.72
C TRP A 285 -12.57 -14.05 30.45
N ALA A 286 -13.81 -14.42 30.77
CA ALA A 286 -14.71 -13.59 31.55
C ALA A 286 -14.15 -13.26 32.94
N ALA A 287 -13.40 -14.18 33.55
CA ALA A 287 -12.68 -13.98 34.81
C ALA A 287 -11.32 -13.28 34.61
N LYS A 288 -10.59 -13.57 33.52
CA LYS A 288 -9.24 -13.05 33.26
C LYS A 288 -9.23 -11.59 32.81
N LEU A 289 -10.08 -11.20 31.85
CA LEU A 289 -10.08 -9.85 31.26
C LEU A 289 -10.18 -8.72 32.30
N PRO A 290 -11.05 -8.79 33.34
CA PRO A 290 -11.12 -7.77 34.38
C PRO A 290 -9.85 -7.63 35.23
N THR A 291 -8.91 -8.57 35.16
CA THR A 291 -7.66 -8.57 35.94
C THR A 291 -6.45 -8.05 35.16
N ILE A 292 -6.61 -7.83 33.85
CA ILE A 292 -5.55 -7.33 32.98
C ILE A 292 -5.56 -5.79 33.04
N ASP A 293 -4.38 -5.16 33.08
CA ASP A 293 -4.25 -3.71 32.94
C ASP A 293 -4.78 -3.29 31.55
N PRO A 294 -5.86 -2.48 31.47
CA PRO A 294 -6.42 -2.04 30.20
C PRO A 294 -5.41 -1.35 29.27
N LYS A 295 -4.34 -0.73 29.81
CA LYS A 295 -3.28 -0.10 29.01
C LYS A 295 -2.42 -1.09 28.22
N THR A 296 -2.53 -2.37 28.54
CA THR A 296 -1.86 -3.46 27.81
C THR A 296 -2.78 -4.13 26.80
N LEU A 297 -4.06 -3.72 26.73
CA LEU A 297 -5.03 -4.27 25.80
C LEU A 297 -5.19 -3.33 24.60
N PHE A 298 -5.03 -3.90 23.40
CA PHE A 298 -5.11 -3.18 22.14
C PHE A 298 -6.20 -3.77 21.26
N VAL A 299 -6.72 -2.98 20.33
CA VAL A 299 -7.79 -3.36 19.43
C VAL A 299 -7.45 -2.95 18.01
N GLN A 300 -7.73 -3.85 17.08
CA GLN A 300 -7.94 -3.54 15.68
C GLN A 300 -9.44 -3.32 15.49
N ASP A 301 -9.90 -2.06 15.57
CA ASP A 301 -11.32 -1.70 15.66
C ASP A 301 -11.90 -1.36 14.28
N ALA A 302 -12.79 -2.22 13.79
CA ALA A 302 -13.51 -2.03 12.52
C ALA A 302 -15.00 -1.71 12.71
N ARG A 303 -15.44 -1.31 13.92
CA ARG A 303 -16.87 -1.00 14.20
C ARG A 303 -17.40 0.17 13.37
N ASP A 304 -16.52 1.02 12.87
CA ASP A 304 -16.80 2.16 12.01
C ASP A 304 -16.99 1.82 10.53
N ILE A 305 -16.47 0.68 10.06
CA ILE A 305 -16.48 0.33 8.62
C ILE A 305 -17.88 0.40 8.02
N ARG A 306 -18.91 -0.14 8.70
CA ARG A 306 -20.29 -0.10 8.16
C ARG A 306 -20.81 1.32 7.96
N ARG A 307 -20.53 2.21 8.91
CA ARG A 307 -20.88 3.63 8.80
C ARG A 307 -20.12 4.28 7.64
N ALA A 308 -18.83 4.00 7.52
CA ALA A 308 -17.98 4.55 6.47
C ALA A 308 -18.32 4.02 5.07
N LEU A 309 -18.79 2.77 4.95
CA LEU A 309 -19.34 2.18 3.72
C LEU A 309 -20.75 2.72 3.38
N GLY A 310 -21.43 3.39 4.32
CA GLY A 310 -22.82 3.82 4.17
C GLY A 310 -23.83 2.66 4.12
N VAL A 311 -23.57 1.56 4.82
CA VAL A 311 -24.47 0.40 4.90
C VAL A 311 -25.17 0.32 6.25
N GLU A 312 -26.33 -0.34 6.27
CA GLU A 312 -27.06 -0.58 7.51
C GLU A 312 -26.29 -1.53 8.45
N LYS A 313 -26.49 -1.35 9.77
CA LYS A 313 -25.77 -2.11 10.81
C LYS A 313 -25.80 -3.62 10.63
N ASN A 314 -26.93 -4.17 10.20
CA ASN A 314 -27.15 -5.61 10.03
C ASN A 314 -27.09 -6.07 8.56
N GLU A 315 -26.79 -5.18 7.61
CA GLU A 315 -26.71 -5.52 6.19
C GLU A 315 -25.59 -6.55 5.95
N THR A 316 -25.83 -7.54 5.09
CA THR A 316 -24.76 -8.45 4.70
C THR A 316 -23.83 -7.72 3.73
N LEU A 317 -22.54 -7.60 4.08
CA LEU A 317 -21.53 -7.14 3.15
C LEU A 317 -21.32 -8.22 2.09
N PHE A 318 -21.78 -7.94 0.88
CA PHE A 318 -21.79 -8.88 -0.23
C PHE A 318 -21.60 -8.15 -1.55
N ASN A 319 -20.80 -8.72 -2.43
CA ASN A 319 -20.70 -8.30 -3.82
C ASN A 319 -20.75 -9.47 -4.79
N LYS A 320 -21.26 -9.21 -5.99
CA LYS A 320 -21.20 -10.10 -7.15
C LYS A 320 -21.20 -9.26 -8.43
N GLU A 321 -20.02 -9.05 -9.00
CA GLU A 321 -19.88 -8.43 -10.31
C GLU A 321 -20.28 -9.43 -11.41
N PRO A 322 -20.66 -8.97 -12.62
CA PRO A 322 -21.12 -9.85 -13.70
C PRO A 322 -20.16 -11.00 -14.07
N LYS A 323 -18.84 -10.75 -13.98
CA LYS A 323 -17.77 -11.72 -14.29
C LYS A 323 -17.09 -12.30 -13.02
N SER A 324 -17.61 -12.01 -11.82
CA SER A 324 -17.06 -12.53 -10.56
C SER A 324 -17.99 -13.54 -9.89
N ASP A 325 -17.39 -14.41 -9.08
CA ASP A 325 -18.16 -15.21 -8.11
C ASP A 325 -18.65 -14.35 -6.94
N ASP A 326 -19.53 -14.94 -6.15
CA ASP A 326 -20.09 -14.39 -4.91
C ASP A 326 -18.99 -14.12 -3.86
N SER A 327 -18.87 -12.87 -3.41
CA SER A 327 -17.87 -12.44 -2.42
C SER A 327 -18.54 -11.83 -1.18
N TRP A 328 -18.07 -12.19 0.01
CA TRP A 328 -18.55 -11.66 1.28
C TRP A 328 -17.48 -10.86 2.01
N GLY A 329 -17.87 -9.68 2.51
CA GLY A 329 -17.04 -8.85 3.37
C GLY A 329 -17.40 -9.05 4.84
N CYS A 330 -16.63 -8.46 5.74
CA CYS A 330 -16.94 -8.41 7.15
C CYS A 330 -16.30 -7.19 7.82
N ALA A 331 -16.82 -6.83 8.99
CA ALA A 331 -16.28 -5.75 9.84
C ALA A 331 -15.73 -6.36 11.15
N ALA A 332 -14.61 -7.07 11.06
CA ALA A 332 -14.05 -7.81 12.18
C ALA A 332 -13.38 -6.91 13.22
N VAL A 333 -13.54 -7.23 14.50
CA VAL A 333 -12.93 -6.49 15.62
C VAL A 333 -12.06 -7.46 16.41
N THR A 334 -10.76 -7.15 16.51
CA THR A 334 -9.80 -8.05 17.17
C THR A 334 -9.21 -7.40 18.42
N LEU A 335 -9.34 -8.07 19.56
CA LEU A 335 -8.71 -7.71 20.82
C LEU A 335 -7.36 -8.42 20.95
N PHE A 336 -6.34 -7.69 21.37
CA PHE A 336 -5.01 -8.18 21.64
C PHE A 336 -4.56 -7.81 23.05
N GLN A 337 -3.61 -8.57 23.60
CA GLN A 337 -2.86 -8.22 24.81
C GLN A 337 -1.38 -8.09 24.46
N LEU A 338 -0.78 -6.96 24.80
CA LEU A 338 0.66 -6.76 24.73
C LEU A 338 1.33 -7.25 26.02
N HIS A 339 2.22 -8.22 25.89
CA HIS A 339 2.94 -8.79 27.03
C HIS A 339 4.22 -8.00 27.36
N PRO A 340 4.71 -8.03 28.62
CA PRO A 340 5.91 -7.30 29.02
C PRO A 340 7.18 -7.67 28.25
N THR A 341 7.21 -8.87 27.68
CA THR A 341 8.30 -9.43 26.86
C THR A 341 8.20 -9.05 25.38
N GLY A 342 7.13 -8.36 24.97
CA GLY A 342 6.95 -7.76 23.64
C GLY A 342 6.03 -8.52 22.69
N GLU A 343 5.57 -9.70 23.07
CA GLU A 343 4.62 -10.49 22.28
C GLU A 343 3.23 -9.82 22.31
N LEU A 344 2.67 -9.61 21.13
CA LEU A 344 1.27 -9.25 20.98
C LEU A 344 0.46 -10.55 20.83
N HIS A 345 -0.46 -10.80 21.76
CA HIS A 345 -1.27 -12.02 21.77
C HIS A 345 -2.70 -11.73 21.33
N PRO A 346 -3.27 -12.43 20.34
CA PRO A 346 -4.66 -12.26 19.96
C PRO A 346 -5.58 -12.94 20.99
N VAL A 347 -6.48 -12.17 21.59
CA VAL A 347 -7.36 -12.59 22.70
C VAL A 347 -8.74 -12.99 22.20
N ALA A 348 -9.36 -12.16 21.36
CA ALA A 348 -10.73 -12.37 20.90
C ALA A 348 -10.93 -11.76 19.51
N ILE A 349 -11.80 -12.38 18.72
CA ILE A 349 -12.20 -11.88 17.40
C ILE A 349 -13.71 -11.89 17.30
N VAL A 350 -14.28 -10.73 16.98
CA VAL A 350 -15.64 -10.61 16.44
C VAL A 350 -15.52 -10.73 14.93
N ILE A 351 -16.13 -11.75 14.33
CA ILE A 351 -15.90 -12.03 12.89
C ILE A 351 -16.61 -11.05 11.96
N ASP A 352 -17.69 -10.41 12.44
CA ASP A 352 -18.43 -9.35 11.75
C ASP A 352 -19.25 -8.57 12.79
N TYR A 353 -18.85 -7.33 13.07
CA TYR A 353 -19.58 -6.46 13.98
C TYR A 353 -20.82 -5.86 13.31
N LYS A 354 -21.98 -6.05 13.94
CA LYS A 354 -23.28 -5.60 13.41
C LYS A 354 -23.94 -4.46 14.19
N GLY A 355 -23.14 -3.54 14.73
CA GLY A 355 -23.60 -2.21 15.16
C GLY A 355 -24.42 -2.10 16.46
N ASP A 356 -24.85 -3.20 17.07
CA ASP A 356 -25.65 -3.18 18.30
C ASP A 356 -24.81 -3.48 19.56
N SER A 357 -24.00 -4.54 19.52
CA SER A 357 -23.01 -4.87 20.56
C SER A 357 -22.11 -6.01 20.06
N LEU A 358 -20.96 -6.24 20.71
CA LEU A 358 -20.21 -7.48 20.50
C LEU A 358 -21.01 -8.72 20.91
N ALA A 359 -21.90 -8.60 21.90
CA ALA A 359 -22.72 -9.70 22.39
C ALA A 359 -23.78 -10.19 21.39
N THR A 360 -24.20 -9.35 20.45
CA THR A 360 -25.13 -9.72 19.36
C THR A 360 -24.41 -10.18 18.09
N SER A 361 -23.09 -10.05 18.06
CA SER A 361 -22.21 -10.49 16.97
C SER A 361 -21.58 -11.86 17.30
N VAL A 362 -21.05 -12.56 16.30
CA VAL A 362 -20.34 -13.82 16.54
C VAL A 362 -18.93 -13.51 17.05
N THR A 363 -18.73 -13.72 18.35
CA THR A 363 -17.46 -13.47 19.04
C THR A 363 -16.85 -14.80 19.51
N ILE A 364 -15.61 -15.06 19.11
CA ILE A 364 -14.81 -16.20 19.55
C ILE A 364 -13.60 -15.71 20.34
N PHE A 365 -13.29 -16.39 21.44
CA PHE A 365 -12.10 -16.13 22.24
C PHE A 365 -11.07 -17.24 22.02
N ASN A 366 -9.79 -16.85 22.04
CA ASN A 366 -8.67 -17.75 21.87
C ASN A 366 -8.65 -18.83 22.97
N GLN A 367 -8.31 -20.06 22.63
CA GLN A 367 -8.14 -21.12 23.63
C GLN A 367 -6.85 -20.91 24.45
N ARG A 368 -5.86 -20.24 23.86
CA ARG A 368 -4.57 -19.87 24.47
C ARG A 368 -4.72 -18.54 25.20
N ILE A 369 -4.31 -18.50 26.46
CA ILE A 369 -4.35 -17.33 27.33
C ILE A 369 -3.04 -16.55 27.24
N LEU A 370 -1.91 -17.23 27.05
CA LEU A 370 -0.58 -16.64 27.00
C LEU A 370 0.13 -16.98 25.68
N PRO A 371 1.05 -16.12 25.19
CA PRO A 371 1.91 -16.42 24.04
C PRO A 371 2.74 -17.69 24.22
N SER A 372 3.04 -18.08 25.46
CA SER A 372 3.82 -19.26 25.82
C SER A 372 3.00 -20.55 25.90
N ASP A 373 1.68 -20.49 25.73
CA ASP A 373 0.84 -21.68 25.73
C ASP A 373 1.18 -22.58 24.52
N PRO A 374 1.01 -23.91 24.61
CA PRO A 374 1.37 -24.82 23.52
C PRO A 374 0.71 -24.49 22.17
N THR A 375 1.52 -24.42 21.13
CA THR A 375 1.12 -24.02 19.77
C THR A 375 0.76 -25.20 18.86
N GLU A 376 1.01 -26.44 19.27
CA GLU A 376 0.80 -27.66 18.44
C GLU A 376 -0.65 -27.84 17.96
N GLY A 377 -1.61 -27.26 18.69
CA GLY A 377 -3.02 -27.29 18.32
C GLY A 377 -3.46 -26.19 17.34
N GLU A 378 -2.62 -25.20 17.02
CA GLU A 378 -3.03 -24.03 16.22
C GLU A 378 -3.41 -24.40 14.79
N GLU A 379 -2.67 -25.32 14.19
CA GLU A 379 -2.91 -25.79 12.83
C GLU A 379 -4.33 -26.34 12.66
N LYS A 380 -4.85 -27.02 13.69
CA LYS A 380 -6.15 -27.71 13.69
C LYS A 380 -7.26 -26.92 14.38
N ASP A 381 -6.99 -25.72 14.88
CA ASP A 381 -7.99 -24.84 15.49
C ASP A 381 -8.76 -24.06 14.40
N TRP A 382 -9.49 -24.81 13.57
CA TRP A 382 -10.19 -24.28 12.40
C TRP A 382 -11.19 -23.15 12.70
N PRO A 383 -11.99 -23.19 13.79
CA PRO A 383 -12.84 -22.06 14.17
C PRO A 383 -12.03 -20.78 14.41
N TRP A 384 -10.88 -20.88 15.06
CA TRP A 384 -10.02 -19.75 15.34
C TRP A 384 -9.27 -19.27 14.08
N ARG A 385 -8.76 -20.18 13.25
CA ARG A 385 -8.15 -19.85 11.94
C ARG A 385 -9.15 -19.13 11.02
N TYR A 386 -10.41 -19.55 11.00
CA TYR A 386 -11.47 -18.86 10.26
C TYR A 386 -11.71 -17.45 10.80
N ALA A 387 -11.74 -17.27 12.12
CA ALA A 387 -11.90 -15.95 12.73
C ALA A 387 -10.73 -15.02 12.40
N LYS A 388 -9.48 -15.51 12.45
CA LYS A 388 -8.30 -14.77 11.97
C LYS A 388 -8.40 -14.42 10.50
N THR A 389 -8.94 -15.32 9.66
CA THR A 389 -9.20 -15.04 8.24
C THR A 389 -10.21 -13.89 8.07
N CYS A 390 -11.28 -13.82 8.87
CA CYS A 390 -12.22 -12.69 8.86
C CYS A 390 -11.53 -11.38 9.24
N ALA A 391 -10.66 -11.41 10.25
CA ALA A 391 -9.85 -10.25 10.62
C ALA A 391 -8.92 -9.81 9.47
N GLN A 392 -8.29 -10.75 8.77
CA GLN A 392 -7.44 -10.47 7.61
C GLN A 392 -8.22 -9.91 6.41
N VAL A 393 -9.45 -10.36 6.16
CA VAL A 393 -10.35 -9.78 5.13
C VAL A 393 -10.68 -8.33 5.44
N THR A 394 -11.02 -8.06 6.70
CA THR A 394 -11.29 -6.69 7.17
C THR A 394 -10.06 -5.82 7.05
N ASP A 395 -8.89 -6.35 7.45
CA ASP A 395 -7.62 -5.62 7.37
C ASP A 395 -7.18 -5.40 5.92
N PHE A 396 -7.43 -6.32 4.99
CA PHE A 396 -7.17 -6.11 3.56
C PHE A 396 -7.94 -4.89 3.04
N LEU A 397 -9.25 -4.82 3.30
CA LEU A 397 -10.07 -3.69 2.86
C LEU A 397 -9.57 -2.36 3.48
N ARG A 398 -9.29 -2.34 4.78
CA ARG A 398 -8.77 -1.14 5.46
C ARG A 398 -7.40 -0.76 4.94
N HIS A 399 -6.50 -1.72 4.79
CA HIS A 399 -5.14 -1.51 4.33
C HIS A 399 -5.13 -0.93 2.91
N GLU A 400 -5.74 -1.60 1.93
CA GLU A 400 -5.67 -1.15 0.54
C GLU A 400 -6.44 0.15 0.29
N VAL A 401 -7.63 0.28 0.89
CA VAL A 401 -8.52 1.41 0.56
C VAL A 401 -8.30 2.61 1.46
N SER A 402 -8.16 2.41 2.78
CA SER A 402 -7.93 3.53 3.72
C SER A 402 -6.44 3.85 3.80
N VAL A 403 -5.63 2.94 4.34
CA VAL A 403 -4.24 3.24 4.73
C VAL A 403 -3.34 3.50 3.53
N HIS A 404 -3.47 2.69 2.48
CA HIS A 404 -2.64 2.80 1.28
C HIS A 404 -3.21 3.85 0.31
N LEU A 405 -4.32 3.55 -0.36
CA LEU A 405 -4.89 4.45 -1.36
C LEU A 405 -5.24 5.83 -0.78
N THR A 406 -6.00 5.88 0.32
CA THR A 406 -6.53 7.16 0.79
C THR A 406 -5.50 7.98 1.55
N GLN A 407 -4.91 7.42 2.62
CA GLN A 407 -4.00 8.15 3.50
C GLN A 407 -2.64 8.43 2.86
N ALA A 408 -2.17 7.60 1.91
CA ALA A 408 -0.96 7.89 1.15
C ALA A 408 -1.28 8.70 -0.12
N HIS A 409 -1.93 8.08 -1.12
CA HIS A 409 -2.03 8.67 -2.45
C HIS A 409 -2.98 9.88 -2.50
N LEU A 410 -4.20 9.75 -1.99
CA LEU A 410 -5.24 10.78 -2.20
C LEU A 410 -5.02 12.02 -1.33
N ILE A 411 -4.60 11.84 -0.07
CA ILE A 411 -4.23 12.96 0.80
C ILE A 411 -3.03 13.73 0.22
N GLU A 412 -2.00 13.02 -0.24
CA GLU A 412 -0.81 13.67 -0.81
C GLU A 412 -1.15 14.37 -2.13
N GLU A 413 -1.95 13.78 -3.03
CA GLU A 413 -2.39 14.43 -4.26
C GLU A 413 -3.16 15.72 -4.01
N ALA A 414 -4.05 15.73 -3.03
CA ALA A 414 -4.76 16.93 -2.62
C ALA A 414 -3.77 18.04 -2.19
N LEU A 415 -2.73 17.68 -1.43
CA LEU A 415 -1.69 18.64 -1.05
C LEU A 415 -0.83 19.10 -2.24
N ILE A 416 -0.50 18.20 -3.18
CA ILE A 416 0.23 18.51 -4.42
C ILE A 416 -0.56 19.55 -5.23
N VAL A 417 -1.84 19.30 -5.48
CA VAL A 417 -2.70 20.20 -6.28
C VAL A 417 -2.84 21.55 -5.58
N ALA A 418 -3.15 21.58 -4.28
CA ALA A 418 -3.25 22.82 -3.52
C ALA A 418 -1.95 23.64 -3.58
N THR A 419 -0.80 22.99 -3.38
CA THR A 419 0.50 23.68 -3.40
C THR A 419 0.85 24.21 -4.77
N ASN A 420 0.60 23.45 -5.84
CA ASN A 420 0.83 23.91 -7.21
C ASN A 420 -0.02 25.14 -7.57
N ARG A 421 -1.22 25.26 -7.00
CA ARG A 421 -2.13 26.38 -7.24
C ARG A 421 -1.82 27.64 -6.43
N THR A 422 -1.22 27.51 -5.25
CA THR A 422 -1.06 28.64 -4.30
C THR A 422 0.38 29.08 -4.07
N VAL A 423 1.37 28.20 -4.25
CA VAL A 423 2.77 28.44 -3.89
C VAL A 423 3.64 28.58 -5.16
N PRO A 424 4.31 29.73 -5.37
CA PRO A 424 5.25 29.92 -6.48
C PRO A 424 6.42 28.93 -6.44
N MET A 425 6.97 28.58 -7.61
CA MET A 425 8.04 27.57 -7.74
C MET A 425 9.35 27.96 -7.03
N GLU A 426 9.58 29.24 -6.80
CA GLU A 426 10.76 29.75 -6.09
C GLU A 426 10.62 29.75 -4.58
N HIS A 427 9.39 29.70 -4.08
CA HIS A 427 9.14 29.72 -2.65
C HIS A 427 9.69 28.44 -2.01
N ILE A 428 10.24 28.57 -0.80
CA ILE A 428 10.95 27.47 -0.12
C ILE A 428 10.04 26.24 0.09
N ILE A 429 8.75 26.45 0.35
CA ILE A 429 7.75 25.39 0.49
C ILE A 429 7.68 24.52 -0.77
N TYR A 430 7.58 25.15 -1.96
CA TYR A 430 7.52 24.40 -3.21
C TYR A 430 8.82 23.63 -3.48
N ARG A 431 9.96 24.28 -3.29
CA ARG A 431 11.28 23.67 -3.52
C ARG A 431 11.58 22.51 -2.58
N LEU A 432 11.05 22.56 -1.35
CA LEU A 432 11.15 21.48 -0.38
C LEU A 432 10.30 20.28 -0.78
N LEU A 433 9.06 20.52 -1.21
CA LEU A 433 8.08 19.46 -1.43
C LEU A 433 8.15 18.82 -2.82
N SER A 434 8.39 19.60 -3.88
CA SER A 434 8.30 19.11 -5.26
C SER A 434 9.16 17.88 -5.59
N PRO A 435 10.36 17.67 -5.01
CA PRO A 435 11.12 16.43 -5.23
C PRO A 435 10.41 15.16 -4.73
N HIS A 436 9.50 15.31 -3.76
CA HIS A 436 8.75 14.22 -3.13
C HIS A 436 7.43 13.91 -3.83
N TRP A 437 7.16 14.53 -4.98
CA TRP A 437 5.91 14.38 -5.74
C TRP A 437 6.12 13.82 -7.14
N TYR A 438 7.35 13.47 -7.47
CA TYR A 438 7.70 12.97 -8.80
C TYR A 438 6.85 11.74 -9.15
N LYS A 439 6.12 11.81 -10.28
CA LYS A 439 5.20 10.81 -10.85
C LYS A 439 3.89 10.55 -10.08
N THR A 440 3.70 11.15 -8.91
CA THR A 440 2.56 10.80 -8.07
C THR A 440 1.22 11.12 -8.73
N LEU A 441 1.10 12.22 -9.48
CA LEU A 441 -0.20 12.61 -10.04
C LEU A 441 -0.62 11.73 -11.23
N SER A 442 0.31 11.44 -12.15
CA SER A 442 0.04 10.56 -13.30
C SER A 442 -0.28 9.14 -12.86
N LEU A 443 0.44 8.62 -11.87
CA LEU A 443 0.16 7.32 -11.25
C LEU A 443 -1.24 7.28 -10.61
N ASN A 444 -1.59 8.27 -9.81
CA ASN A 444 -2.91 8.31 -9.17
C ASN A 444 -4.05 8.39 -10.20
N ALA A 445 -3.84 9.11 -11.30
CA ALA A 445 -4.80 9.17 -12.40
C ALA A 445 -4.99 7.79 -13.06
N ALA A 446 -3.89 7.06 -13.30
CA ALA A 446 -3.93 5.69 -13.79
C ALA A 446 -4.68 4.75 -12.83
N ALA A 447 -4.40 4.84 -11.53
CA ALA A 447 -5.04 4.03 -10.49
C ALA A 447 -6.56 4.27 -10.40
N ARG A 448 -7.01 5.53 -10.50
CA ARG A 448 -8.44 5.87 -10.54
C ARG A 448 -9.15 5.31 -11.76
N ALA A 449 -8.49 5.32 -12.92
CA ALA A 449 -9.06 4.78 -14.16
C ALA A 449 -9.07 3.26 -14.23
N THR A 450 -8.21 2.58 -13.45
CA THR A 450 -7.95 1.16 -13.64
C THR A 450 -8.04 0.31 -12.37
N LEU A 451 -7.15 0.50 -11.39
CA LEU A 451 -7.03 -0.39 -10.23
C LEU A 451 -8.33 -0.55 -9.44
N VAL A 452 -8.93 0.55 -9.00
CA VAL A 452 -10.18 0.49 -8.22
C VAL A 452 -11.35 -0.04 -9.04
N PRO A 453 -11.66 0.51 -10.24
CA PRO A 453 -12.84 0.10 -11.01
C PRO A 453 -12.68 -1.22 -11.78
N GLN A 454 -11.48 -1.75 -11.99
CA GLN A 454 -11.25 -2.98 -12.76
C GLN A 454 -10.62 -4.11 -11.95
N ILE A 455 -10.12 -3.85 -10.74
CA ILE A 455 -9.50 -4.88 -9.89
C ILE A 455 -10.12 -4.90 -8.49
N ILE A 456 -10.03 -3.81 -7.72
CA ILE A 456 -10.44 -3.81 -6.29
C ILE A 456 -11.91 -4.17 -6.15
N LYS A 457 -12.80 -3.55 -6.93
CA LYS A 457 -14.24 -3.83 -6.85
C LYS A 457 -14.59 -5.30 -7.14
N ASP A 458 -13.78 -5.98 -7.96
CA ASP A 458 -14.01 -7.38 -8.38
C ASP A 458 -13.61 -8.39 -7.29
N ILE A 459 -12.74 -8.01 -6.36
CA ILE A 459 -12.17 -8.93 -5.37
C ILE A 459 -12.63 -8.68 -3.94
N VAL A 460 -13.19 -7.51 -3.63
CA VAL A 460 -13.69 -7.20 -2.29
C VAL A 460 -15.15 -7.62 -2.13
N GLY A 461 -15.54 -7.96 -0.91
CA GLY A 461 -16.91 -8.36 -0.57
C GLY A 461 -17.87 -7.20 -0.32
N VAL A 462 -17.71 -6.09 -1.03
CA VAL A 462 -18.47 -4.84 -0.84
C VAL A 462 -18.93 -4.32 -2.21
N LYS A 463 -20.17 -3.81 -2.31
CA LYS A 463 -20.70 -3.23 -3.56
C LYS A 463 -19.87 -2.02 -4.00
N PRO A 464 -19.74 -1.76 -5.31
CA PRO A 464 -18.95 -0.63 -5.82
C PRO A 464 -19.31 0.74 -5.21
N ASP A 465 -20.59 1.09 -5.13
CA ASP A 465 -21.02 2.38 -4.57
C ASP A 465 -20.62 2.54 -3.08
N ASN A 466 -20.70 1.45 -2.31
CA ASN A 466 -20.28 1.44 -0.92
C ASN A 466 -18.74 1.54 -0.79
N LEU A 467 -17.99 0.95 -1.72
CA LEU A 467 -16.53 1.08 -1.78
C LEU A 467 -16.12 2.54 -2.04
N TYR A 468 -16.74 3.23 -3.00
CA TYR A 468 -16.47 4.66 -3.25
C TYR A 468 -16.94 5.56 -2.09
N GLN A 469 -18.04 5.21 -1.42
CA GLN A 469 -18.44 5.87 -0.17
C GLN A 469 -17.38 5.70 0.94
N TYR A 470 -16.76 4.51 1.03
CA TYR A 470 -15.69 4.24 1.99
C TYR A 470 -14.44 5.09 1.71
N VAL A 471 -13.95 5.12 0.46
CA VAL A 471 -12.83 5.99 0.06
C VAL A 471 -13.07 7.43 0.49
N ARG A 472 -14.26 7.97 0.22
CA ARG A 472 -14.62 9.34 0.59
C ARG A 472 -14.69 9.55 2.10
N SER A 473 -15.31 8.62 2.82
CA SER A 473 -15.44 8.72 4.27
C SER A 473 -14.08 8.68 4.97
N GLU A 474 -13.18 7.80 4.53
CA GLU A 474 -11.82 7.71 5.06
C GLU A 474 -11.04 9.00 4.80
N PHE A 475 -11.15 9.59 3.60
CA PHE A 475 -10.50 10.85 3.26
C PHE A 475 -11.01 12.00 4.13
N GLU A 476 -12.33 12.16 4.25
CA GLU A 476 -12.93 13.23 5.05
C GLU A 476 -12.66 13.08 6.55
N SER A 477 -12.40 11.85 7.02
CA SER A 477 -12.06 11.56 8.42
C SER A 477 -10.58 11.69 8.74
N PHE A 478 -9.71 11.85 7.73
CA PHE A 478 -8.28 11.95 7.93
C PHE A 478 -7.93 13.25 8.68
N ASP A 479 -7.33 13.08 9.86
CA ASP A 479 -6.89 14.19 10.68
C ASP A 479 -5.39 14.47 10.48
N TYR A 480 -5.07 15.38 9.57
CA TYR A 480 -3.70 15.71 9.18
C TYR A 480 -2.73 15.94 10.37
N VAL A 481 -3.15 16.64 11.42
CA VAL A 481 -2.28 16.95 12.58
C VAL A 481 -2.19 15.75 13.53
N ASN A 482 -3.30 15.06 13.79
CA ASN A 482 -3.28 13.88 14.66
C ASN A 482 -2.62 12.65 14.01
N HIS A 483 -2.34 12.68 12.71
CA HIS A 483 -1.55 11.67 12.01
C HIS A 483 -0.04 11.97 11.97
N TYR A 484 0.43 13.10 12.50
CA TYR A 484 1.86 13.30 12.75
C TYR A 484 2.37 12.18 13.64
N ILE A 485 3.50 11.54 13.33
CA ILE A 485 3.93 10.30 14.02
C ILE A 485 3.89 10.40 15.55
N PRO A 486 4.39 11.47 16.20
CA PRO A 486 4.31 11.57 17.65
C PRO A 486 2.88 11.71 18.19
N ASN A 487 1.98 12.36 17.44
CA ASN A 487 0.58 12.53 17.81
C ASN A 487 -0.20 11.23 17.60
N ASP A 488 0.04 10.55 16.47
CA ASP A 488 -0.60 9.29 16.12
C ASP A 488 -0.30 8.21 17.17
N LEU A 489 0.98 8.03 17.52
CA LEU A 489 1.38 7.05 18.53
C LEU A 489 0.75 7.33 19.88
N ALA A 490 0.79 8.59 20.34
CA ALA A 490 0.19 8.99 21.61
C ALA A 490 -1.33 8.74 21.62
N ARG A 491 -2.02 9.12 20.53
CA ARG A 491 -3.46 8.94 20.36
C ARG A 491 -3.85 7.46 20.36
N ARG A 492 -3.03 6.59 19.76
CA ARG A 492 -3.23 5.14 19.75
C ARG A 492 -2.80 4.46 21.05
N GLY A 493 -2.24 5.19 22.01
CA GLY A 493 -1.87 4.67 23.33
C GLY A 493 -0.46 4.09 23.42
N PHE A 494 0.41 4.41 22.47
CA PHE A 494 1.82 4.05 22.48
C PHE A 494 2.70 5.22 22.94
N PRO A 495 3.89 4.97 23.50
CA PRO A 495 4.89 6.02 23.67
C PRO A 495 5.27 6.63 22.33
N ASN A 496 5.52 7.93 22.33
CA ASN A 496 5.81 8.71 21.12
C ASN A 496 7.24 9.27 21.09
N THR A 497 8.13 8.71 21.93
CA THR A 497 9.56 9.02 21.94
C THR A 497 10.39 7.75 21.83
N THR A 498 11.64 7.90 21.40
CA THR A 498 12.63 6.82 21.33
C THR A 498 12.87 6.16 22.68
N GLU A 499 12.92 6.93 23.76
CA GLU A 499 13.13 6.43 25.12
C GLU A 499 11.92 5.63 25.62
N GLY A 500 10.71 6.10 25.33
CA GLY A 500 9.49 5.40 25.69
C GLY A 500 9.33 4.07 24.95
N LEU A 501 9.65 4.05 23.66
CA LEU A 501 9.60 2.84 22.83
C LEU A 501 10.76 1.87 23.10
N ALA A 502 11.82 2.29 23.83
CA ALA A 502 12.90 1.41 24.23
C ALA A 502 12.48 0.36 25.29
N ALA A 503 11.31 0.54 25.92
CA ALA A 503 10.80 -0.43 26.89
C ALA A 503 10.66 -1.84 26.26
N PRO A 504 10.99 -2.93 27.01
CA PRO A 504 10.99 -4.30 26.49
C PRO A 504 9.69 -4.73 25.81
N GLN A 505 8.55 -4.23 26.29
CA GLN A 505 7.22 -4.55 25.77
C GLN A 505 6.96 -4.02 24.36
N TYR A 506 7.73 -3.04 23.86
CA TYR A 506 7.59 -2.53 22.50
C TYR A 506 8.66 -3.06 21.55
N ARG A 507 9.43 -4.09 21.94
CA ARG A 507 10.54 -4.60 21.11
C ARG A 507 10.11 -5.07 19.73
N ASN A 508 8.90 -5.63 19.60
CA ASN A 508 8.36 -6.13 18.34
C ASN A 508 7.60 -5.06 17.54
N TYR A 509 7.44 -3.84 18.09
CA TYR A 509 6.81 -2.71 17.39
C TYR A 509 7.88 -1.93 16.61
N ALA A 510 8.49 -2.58 15.62
CA ALA A 510 9.58 -1.99 14.83
C ALA A 510 9.12 -0.78 14.00
N TYR A 511 7.87 -0.78 13.50
CA TYR A 511 7.30 0.35 12.76
C TYR A 511 7.35 1.66 13.56
N ALA A 512 6.79 1.71 14.77
CA ALA A 512 6.80 2.91 15.62
C ALA A 512 8.22 3.37 15.94
N LYS A 513 9.11 2.43 16.33
CA LYS A 513 10.50 2.77 16.67
C LYS A 513 11.20 3.47 15.52
N ASN A 514 11.11 2.86 14.33
CA ASN A 514 11.76 3.39 13.14
C ASN A 514 11.08 4.70 12.68
N MET A 515 9.75 4.78 12.75
CA MET A 515 9.00 5.97 12.35
C MET A 515 9.25 7.18 13.23
N VAL A 516 9.40 7.02 14.55
CA VAL A 516 9.74 8.13 15.45
C VAL A 516 11.10 8.71 15.06
N SER A 517 12.11 7.86 14.88
CA SER A 517 13.45 8.30 14.48
C SER A 517 13.45 8.96 13.09
N MET A 518 12.75 8.35 12.12
CA MET A 518 12.61 8.91 10.76
C MET A 518 11.89 10.26 10.76
N TRP A 519 10.80 10.39 11.52
CA TRP A 519 10.04 11.64 11.66
C TRP A 519 10.95 12.78 12.13
N TYR A 520 11.70 12.58 13.22
CA TYR A 520 12.58 13.62 13.74
C TYR A 520 13.76 13.94 12.82
N CYS A 521 14.28 12.95 12.09
CA CYS A 521 15.30 13.15 11.05
C CYS A 521 14.76 14.06 9.92
N ILE A 522 13.59 13.74 9.37
CA ILE A 522 12.95 14.56 8.33
C ILE A 522 12.60 15.96 8.88
N ARG A 523 12.02 16.04 10.08
CA ARG A 523 11.67 17.32 10.72
C ARG A 523 12.87 18.24 10.87
N LYS A 524 14.02 17.69 11.29
CA LYS A 524 15.27 18.45 11.44
C LYS A 524 15.78 18.94 10.08
N TYR A 525 15.73 18.10 9.05
CA TYR A 525 16.06 18.51 7.68
C TYR A 525 15.16 19.66 7.20
N VAL A 526 13.83 19.51 7.33
CA VAL A 526 12.83 20.51 6.93
C VAL A 526 13.07 21.84 7.66
N ARG A 527 13.20 21.81 8.99
CA ARG A 527 13.45 23.02 9.78
C ARG A 527 14.72 23.73 9.33
N SER A 528 15.81 22.97 9.15
CA SER A 528 17.10 23.53 8.73
C SER A 528 16.99 24.19 7.35
N MET A 529 16.26 23.57 6.43
CA MET A 529 16.00 24.15 5.11
C MET A 529 15.14 25.41 5.16
N LEU A 530 14.08 25.43 5.97
CA LEU A 530 13.26 26.63 6.18
C LEU A 530 14.08 27.79 6.75
N LEU A 531 15.04 27.50 7.65
CA LEU A 531 15.96 28.51 8.22
C LEU A 531 16.99 29.07 7.22
N THR A 532 17.07 28.51 6.01
CA THR A 532 17.81 29.17 4.90
C THR A 532 17.04 30.33 4.26
N TYR A 533 15.72 30.38 4.52
CA TYR A 533 14.78 31.35 3.95
C TYR A 533 14.19 32.28 5.01
N TYR A 534 13.84 31.75 6.18
CA TYR A 534 13.30 32.50 7.31
C TYR A 534 14.37 32.69 8.39
N VAL A 535 14.46 33.91 8.93
CA VAL A 535 15.32 34.20 10.07
C VAL A 535 14.59 33.79 11.34
N GLU A 536 15.16 32.86 12.12
CA GLU A 536 14.48 32.22 13.27
C GLU A 536 13.83 33.22 14.22
N SER A 537 14.53 34.28 14.60
CA SER A 537 14.05 35.30 15.56
C SER A 537 12.85 36.11 15.08
N THR A 538 12.55 36.11 13.78
CA THR A 538 11.42 36.84 13.18
C THR A 538 10.55 35.94 12.32
N ALA A 539 10.75 34.61 12.37
CA ALA A 539 10.12 33.68 11.43
C ALA A 539 8.60 33.65 11.61
N ASP A 540 8.13 33.59 12.85
CA ASP A 540 6.69 33.53 13.17
C ASP A 540 5.97 34.81 12.70
N ASP A 541 6.57 35.98 12.89
CA ASP A 541 6.03 37.26 12.40
C ASP A 541 5.94 37.28 10.86
N VAL A 542 6.96 36.77 10.17
CA VAL A 542 6.95 36.69 8.70
C VAL A 542 5.92 35.68 8.20
N ILE A 543 5.84 34.50 8.83
CA ILE A 543 4.93 33.42 8.45
C ILE A 543 3.47 33.81 8.68
N SER A 544 3.14 34.32 9.87
CA SER A 544 1.79 34.76 10.23
C SER A 544 1.28 35.90 9.34
N ASN A 545 2.16 36.69 8.73
CA ASN A 545 1.82 37.77 7.81
C ASN A 545 1.97 37.41 6.32
N CYS A 546 2.40 36.19 5.98
CA CYS A 546 2.65 35.78 4.60
C CYS A 546 1.37 35.37 3.86
N ASP A 547 0.99 36.11 2.82
CA ASP A 547 -0.20 35.82 2.01
C ASP A 547 -0.11 34.50 1.23
N ILE A 548 1.10 34.08 0.82
CA ILE A 548 1.30 32.78 0.14
C ILE A 548 0.96 31.63 1.09
N ILE A 549 1.41 31.70 2.34
CA ILE A 549 1.14 30.66 3.35
C ILE A 549 -0.34 30.67 3.74
N LYS A 550 -0.95 31.85 3.92
CA LYS A 550 -2.39 32.00 4.16
C LYS A 550 -3.24 31.42 3.04
N ALA A 551 -2.86 31.67 1.79
CA ALA A 551 -3.56 31.10 0.64
C ALA A 551 -3.39 29.58 0.60
N TRP A 552 -2.18 29.07 0.89
CA TRP A 552 -1.88 27.65 0.86
C TRP A 552 -2.70 26.84 1.86
N TYR A 553 -2.63 27.15 3.17
CA TYR A 553 -3.39 26.35 4.15
C TYR A 553 -4.91 26.50 3.95
N LYS A 554 -5.40 27.65 3.46
CA LYS A 554 -6.82 27.83 3.16
C LYS A 554 -7.27 26.97 1.98
N GLU A 555 -6.47 26.89 0.91
CA GLU A 555 -6.77 26.03 -0.24
C GLU A 555 -6.82 24.56 0.20
N VAL A 556 -5.89 24.13 1.04
CA VAL A 556 -5.86 22.76 1.59
C VAL A 556 -7.10 22.48 2.47
N GLN A 557 -7.45 23.39 3.36
CA GLN A 557 -8.63 23.24 4.24
C GLN A 557 -9.96 23.26 3.49
N THR A 558 -10.04 24.00 2.38
CA THR A 558 -11.31 24.25 1.66
C THR A 558 -11.40 23.44 0.38
N ALA A 559 -10.70 23.85 -0.68
CA ALA A 559 -10.78 23.21 -2.00
C ALA A 559 -10.23 21.78 -2.01
N ALA A 560 -9.22 21.48 -1.18
CA ALA A 560 -8.68 20.13 -1.01
C ALA A 560 -9.45 19.29 0.03
N HIS A 561 -10.41 19.89 0.74
CA HIS A 561 -11.26 19.26 1.77
C HIS A 561 -10.53 18.67 3.00
N ILE A 562 -9.25 18.96 3.23
CA ILE A 562 -8.51 18.52 4.42
C ILE A 562 -8.70 19.53 5.56
N LYS A 563 -9.89 19.53 6.16
CA LYS A 563 -10.32 20.55 7.15
C LYS A 563 -9.41 20.64 8.38
N THR A 564 -8.75 19.55 8.74
CA THR A 564 -7.84 19.46 9.90
C THR A 564 -6.42 19.95 9.60
N PHE A 565 -6.11 20.33 8.35
CA PHE A 565 -4.80 20.88 8.01
C PHE A 565 -4.55 22.16 8.84
N PRO A 566 -3.35 22.35 9.41
CA PRO A 566 -3.13 23.41 10.40
C PRO A 566 -3.28 24.80 9.78
N THR A 567 -3.79 25.74 10.58
CA THR A 567 -3.65 27.18 10.26
C THR A 567 -2.23 27.59 10.63
N ILE A 568 -1.39 27.81 9.63
CA ILE A 568 0.04 28.00 9.84
C ILE A 568 0.33 29.46 10.22
N THR A 569 0.80 29.66 11.44
CA THR A 569 1.18 30.97 12.01
C THR A 569 2.60 31.00 12.55
N THR A 570 3.20 29.84 12.82
CA THR A 570 4.56 29.69 13.36
C THR A 570 5.47 28.86 12.46
N LEU A 571 6.79 28.98 12.67
CA LEU A 571 7.80 28.16 12.02
C LEU A 571 7.65 26.69 12.38
N ASP A 572 7.24 26.35 13.59
CA ASP A 572 7.03 24.95 14.00
C ASP A 572 5.82 24.33 13.29
N GLU A 573 4.69 25.04 13.21
CA GLU A 573 3.52 24.57 12.44
C GLU A 573 3.84 24.36 10.96
N LEU A 574 4.61 25.27 10.36
CA LEU A 574 5.08 25.12 8.97
C LEU A 574 6.01 23.92 8.81
N THR A 575 6.95 23.75 9.75
CA THR A 575 7.89 22.64 9.77
C THR A 575 7.15 21.32 9.84
N ASP A 576 6.20 21.17 10.77
CA ASP A 576 5.46 19.92 10.97
C ASP A 576 4.52 19.61 9.81
N ALA A 577 3.87 20.62 9.22
CA ALA A 577 3.01 20.42 8.05
C ALA A 577 3.78 19.90 6.83
N ILE A 578 4.98 20.45 6.56
CA ILE A 578 5.86 19.98 5.48
C ILE A 578 6.47 18.62 5.81
N THR A 579 6.86 18.40 7.07
CA THR A 579 7.38 17.10 7.54
C THR A 579 6.36 16.00 7.28
N MET A 580 5.08 16.25 7.56
CA MET A 580 4.01 15.28 7.32
C MET A 580 3.86 14.92 5.84
N SER A 581 3.91 15.88 4.92
CA SER A 581 3.84 15.61 3.47
C SER A 581 5.00 14.74 3.00
N ILE A 582 6.23 15.08 3.39
CA ILE A 582 7.41 14.26 3.06
C ILE A 582 7.29 12.87 3.71
N HIS A 583 6.78 12.80 4.95
CA HIS A 583 6.53 11.54 5.64
C HIS A 583 5.54 10.65 4.90
N ILE A 584 4.40 11.20 4.46
CA ILE A 584 3.38 10.49 3.67
C ILE A 584 4.01 9.96 2.38
N ALA A 585 4.66 10.84 1.62
CA ALA A 585 5.18 10.54 0.29
C ALA A 585 6.34 9.53 0.29
N ALA A 586 7.13 9.47 1.36
CA ALA A 586 8.33 8.64 1.43
C ALA A 586 8.19 7.47 2.44
N PRO A 587 8.52 7.62 3.73
CA PRO A 587 8.58 6.48 4.64
C PRO A 587 7.22 5.84 4.92
N PHE A 588 6.12 6.60 4.98
CA PHE A 588 4.78 6.05 5.23
C PHE A 588 4.33 5.15 4.09
N HIS A 589 4.31 5.69 2.86
CA HIS A 589 3.98 4.91 1.67
C HIS A 589 4.87 3.65 1.55
N SER A 590 6.19 3.79 1.71
CA SER A 590 7.11 2.64 1.66
C SER A 590 6.75 1.57 2.69
N ALA A 591 6.42 1.97 3.93
CA ALA A 591 6.09 1.03 5.02
C ALA A 591 4.78 0.28 4.81
N VAL A 592 3.78 0.90 4.16
CA VAL A 592 2.46 0.29 3.93
C VAL A 592 2.34 -0.41 2.57
N ASN A 593 3.33 -0.25 1.70
CA ASN A 593 3.31 -0.80 0.34
C ASN A 593 4.35 -1.94 0.11
N TYR A 594 5.59 -1.79 0.58
CA TYR A 594 6.68 -2.69 0.16
C TYR A 594 6.53 -4.16 0.61
N LEU A 595 5.76 -4.44 1.66
CA LEU A 595 5.47 -5.81 2.13
C LEU A 595 4.15 -6.38 1.61
N GLN A 596 3.47 -5.71 0.68
CA GLN A 596 2.25 -6.25 0.09
C GLN A 596 2.50 -7.62 -0.54
N ASN A 597 3.53 -7.78 -1.37
CA ASN A 597 3.83 -9.09 -1.97
C ASN A 597 4.09 -10.14 -0.89
N PHE A 598 4.87 -9.80 0.14
CA PHE A 598 5.17 -10.73 1.22
C PHE A 598 3.92 -11.22 1.96
N TYR A 599 2.97 -10.34 2.29
CA TYR A 599 1.80 -10.69 3.10
C TYR A 599 0.56 -11.12 2.30
N GLN A 600 0.42 -10.71 1.04
CA GLN A 600 -0.83 -10.84 0.30
C GLN A 600 -0.77 -11.80 -0.91
N VAL A 601 0.40 -12.02 -1.54
CA VAL A 601 0.49 -12.91 -2.72
C VAL A 601 0.17 -14.36 -2.37
N PHE A 602 0.48 -14.78 -1.13
CA PHE A 602 -0.05 -16.01 -0.57
C PHE A 602 -1.47 -15.77 -0.05
N VAL A 603 -2.42 -15.69 -0.98
CA VAL A 603 -3.79 -15.17 -0.80
C VAL A 603 -4.50 -15.76 0.42
N VAL A 604 -4.24 -17.02 0.79
CA VAL A 604 -4.88 -17.67 1.95
C VAL A 604 -4.48 -17.05 3.30
N ALA A 605 -3.33 -16.36 3.39
CA ALA A 605 -2.89 -15.68 4.61
C ALA A 605 -3.54 -14.30 4.79
N LYS A 606 -3.88 -13.61 3.71
CA LYS A 606 -4.56 -12.30 3.75
C LYS A 606 -5.53 -12.14 2.56
N PRO A 607 -6.66 -12.88 2.55
CA PRO A 607 -7.57 -12.84 1.41
C PRO A 607 -8.37 -11.52 1.38
N PRO A 608 -8.77 -11.03 0.18
CA PRO A 608 -9.51 -9.77 0.04
C PRO A 608 -11.01 -9.89 0.37
N CYS A 609 -11.54 -11.11 0.38
CA CYS A 609 -12.93 -11.42 0.71
C CYS A 609 -13.07 -12.87 1.19
N LEU A 610 -14.24 -13.18 1.74
CA LEU A 610 -14.68 -14.55 1.97
C LEU A 610 -15.47 -15.06 0.76
N CYS A 611 -15.28 -16.33 0.44
CA CYS A 611 -15.92 -17.04 -0.69
C CYS A 611 -17.16 -17.86 -0.27
N SER A 612 -17.56 -17.75 1.00
CA SER A 612 -18.77 -18.36 1.53
C SER A 612 -19.39 -17.45 2.59
N LYS A 613 -20.69 -17.66 2.87
CA LYS A 613 -21.40 -16.91 3.92
C LYS A 613 -20.76 -17.17 5.29
N LEU A 614 -20.67 -16.11 6.08
CA LEU A 614 -20.24 -16.19 7.48
C LEU A 614 -21.19 -17.07 8.31
N PRO A 615 -20.70 -17.77 9.34
CA PRO A 615 -21.56 -18.46 10.29
C PRO A 615 -22.44 -17.45 11.04
N ALA A 616 -23.72 -17.77 11.20
CA ALA A 616 -24.69 -16.88 11.85
C ALA A 616 -24.58 -16.94 13.38
N THR A 617 -24.01 -18.02 13.92
CA THR A 617 -23.90 -18.24 15.36
C THR A 617 -22.51 -18.75 15.75
N LEU A 618 -22.12 -18.51 17.01
CA LEU A 618 -20.90 -19.10 17.57
C LEU A 618 -20.94 -20.64 17.56
N ALA A 619 -22.12 -21.23 17.71
CA ALA A 619 -22.29 -22.69 17.69
C ALA A 619 -22.01 -23.29 16.31
N GLU A 620 -22.31 -22.56 15.23
CA GLU A 620 -21.92 -22.93 13.86
C GLU A 620 -20.41 -22.78 13.68
N LEU A 621 -19.83 -21.63 14.05
CA LEU A 621 -18.39 -21.38 13.93
C LEU A 621 -17.56 -22.45 14.66
N LYS A 622 -17.95 -22.83 15.89
CA LYS A 622 -17.25 -23.86 16.69
C LYS A 622 -17.20 -25.24 16.02
N LYS A 623 -18.03 -25.51 15.02
CA LYS A 623 -18.04 -26.78 14.27
C LYS A 623 -17.12 -26.78 13.05
N TYR A 624 -16.60 -25.61 12.65
CA TYR A 624 -15.80 -25.47 11.44
C TYR A 624 -14.60 -26.42 11.44
N LYS A 625 -14.29 -26.95 10.27
CA LYS A 625 -13.14 -27.80 9.95
C LYS A 625 -12.33 -27.18 8.81
N GLU A 626 -11.26 -27.87 8.39
CA GLU A 626 -10.43 -27.43 7.25
C GLU A 626 -11.27 -27.13 6.02
N ALA A 627 -12.24 -28.01 5.69
CA ALA A 627 -13.12 -27.85 4.55
C ALA A 627 -13.94 -26.55 4.56
N ASP A 628 -14.39 -26.09 5.74
CA ASP A 628 -15.15 -24.86 5.87
C ASP A 628 -14.27 -23.62 5.61
N LEU A 629 -13.02 -23.65 6.10
CA LEU A 629 -12.05 -22.60 5.81
C LEU A 629 -11.66 -22.59 4.33
N VAL A 630 -11.34 -23.76 3.76
CA VAL A 630 -11.02 -23.91 2.33
C VAL A 630 -12.16 -23.38 1.46
N LYS A 631 -13.41 -23.67 1.80
CA LYS A 631 -14.60 -23.16 1.11
C LYS A 631 -14.76 -21.64 1.19
N ALA A 632 -14.25 -21.03 2.25
CA ALA A 632 -14.29 -19.58 2.45
C ALA A 632 -13.14 -18.83 1.77
N LEU A 633 -12.15 -19.54 1.21
CA LEU A 633 -11.01 -18.98 0.49
C LEU A 633 -11.23 -19.03 -1.03
N PRO A 634 -10.53 -18.20 -1.84
CA PRO A 634 -10.68 -18.17 -3.30
C PRO A 634 -10.05 -19.38 -4.02
N ILE A 635 -10.14 -20.57 -3.44
CA ILE A 635 -9.61 -21.82 -3.99
C ILE A 635 -10.57 -22.32 -5.07
N GLY A 636 -10.03 -22.59 -6.27
CA GLY A 636 -10.83 -22.92 -7.44
C GLY A 636 -11.52 -21.70 -8.09
N ARG A 637 -11.20 -20.48 -7.63
CA ARG A 637 -11.71 -19.21 -8.17
C ARG A 637 -10.58 -18.40 -8.81
N GLN A 638 -10.17 -18.82 -10.01
CA GLN A 638 -8.92 -18.35 -10.63
C GLN A 638 -8.90 -16.85 -10.90
N ARG A 639 -10.04 -16.24 -11.25
CA ARG A 639 -10.14 -14.78 -11.43
C ARG A 639 -9.82 -14.06 -10.12
N GLN A 640 -10.51 -14.36 -9.01
CA GLN A 640 -10.25 -13.70 -7.73
C GLN A 640 -8.83 -13.98 -7.22
N TRP A 641 -8.35 -15.22 -7.31
CA TRP A 641 -6.98 -15.55 -6.88
C TRP A 641 -5.94 -14.76 -7.66
N LEU A 642 -6.05 -14.73 -9.00
CA LEU A 642 -5.12 -13.99 -9.85
C LEU A 642 -5.12 -12.51 -9.48
N LEU A 643 -6.29 -11.87 -9.42
CA LEU A 643 -6.38 -10.44 -9.15
C LEU A 643 -5.88 -10.08 -7.74
N ALA A 644 -6.19 -10.91 -6.74
CA ALA A 644 -5.69 -10.74 -5.37
C ALA A 644 -4.16 -10.85 -5.28
N ALA A 645 -3.56 -11.77 -6.03
CA ALA A 645 -2.10 -11.92 -6.10
C ALA A 645 -1.44 -10.86 -7.02
N GLN A 646 -2.18 -10.33 -7.99
CA GLN A 646 -1.65 -9.38 -8.97
C GLN A 646 -1.56 -7.96 -8.41
N ILE A 647 -2.47 -7.53 -7.54
CA ILE A 647 -2.41 -6.20 -6.91
C ILE A 647 -1.06 -5.97 -6.23
N PRO A 648 -0.62 -6.82 -5.27
CA PRO A 648 0.70 -6.68 -4.65
C PRO A 648 1.82 -6.68 -5.68
N TRP A 649 1.70 -7.54 -6.70
CA TRP A 649 2.73 -7.62 -7.74
C TRP A 649 2.83 -6.31 -8.52
N LEU A 650 1.73 -5.62 -8.81
CA LEU A 650 1.73 -4.33 -9.51
C LEU A 650 2.21 -3.18 -8.62
N LEU A 651 1.92 -3.25 -7.32
CA LEU A 651 2.09 -2.12 -6.41
C LEU A 651 3.39 -2.15 -5.60
N SER A 652 4.04 -3.30 -5.43
CA SER A 652 5.12 -3.45 -4.44
C SER A 652 6.53 -3.61 -5.00
N PHE A 653 6.79 -3.20 -6.24
CA PHE A 653 8.14 -3.27 -6.83
C PHE A 653 9.13 -2.42 -6.02
N LYS A 654 10.34 -2.92 -5.80
CA LYS A 654 11.41 -2.08 -5.21
C LYS A 654 11.73 -0.95 -6.18
N VAL A 655 11.67 0.29 -5.69
CA VAL A 655 12.04 1.47 -6.47
C VAL A 655 13.53 1.42 -6.84
N ALA A 656 13.88 2.02 -7.98
CA ALA A 656 15.26 2.12 -8.41
C ALA A 656 16.11 2.89 -7.37
N THR A 657 17.34 2.45 -7.14
CA THR A 657 18.19 2.93 -6.03
C THR A 657 18.46 4.44 -6.07
N GLU A 658 18.45 5.06 -7.25
CA GLU A 658 18.60 6.50 -7.41
C GLU A 658 17.35 7.31 -6.97
N ARG A 659 16.24 6.63 -6.70
CA ARG A 659 14.95 7.22 -6.28
C ARG A 659 14.68 7.06 -4.78
N SER A 660 15.69 6.75 -3.98
CA SER A 660 15.57 6.69 -2.52
C SER A 660 15.82 8.05 -1.83
N LEU A 661 15.36 8.20 -0.59
CA LEU A 661 15.61 9.39 0.24
C LEU A 661 17.11 9.69 0.40
N ILE A 662 17.93 8.65 0.55
CA ILE A 662 19.37 8.82 0.69
C ILE A 662 20.04 9.28 -0.62
N SER A 663 19.55 8.80 -1.76
CA SER A 663 19.99 9.26 -3.08
C SER A 663 19.56 10.70 -3.34
N PHE A 664 18.38 11.11 -2.85
CA PHE A 664 17.94 12.50 -2.86
C PHE A 664 18.88 13.42 -2.08
N ALA A 665 19.19 13.08 -0.81
CA ALA A 665 20.10 13.87 0.02
C ALA A 665 21.50 13.99 -0.62
N ARG A 666 22.00 12.87 -1.16
CA ARG A 666 23.28 12.80 -1.89
C ARG A 666 23.28 13.68 -3.14
N SER A 667 22.19 13.69 -3.90
CA SER A 667 22.04 14.49 -5.12
C SER A 667 21.99 15.99 -4.81
N GLN A 668 21.28 16.38 -3.75
CA GLN A 668 21.23 17.77 -3.27
C GLN A 668 22.64 18.26 -2.87
N TRP A 669 23.44 17.41 -2.23
CA TRP A 669 24.83 17.72 -1.89
C TRP A 669 25.72 17.85 -3.13
N TRP A 670 25.70 16.87 -4.04
CA TRP A 670 26.59 16.86 -5.21
C TRP A 670 26.34 18.03 -6.15
N SER A 671 25.07 18.39 -6.37
CA SER A 671 24.70 19.57 -7.17
C SER A 671 25.24 20.88 -6.58
N ARG A 672 25.61 20.89 -5.29
CA ARG A 672 26.12 22.07 -4.56
C ARG A 672 27.54 21.88 -4.01
N LYS A 673 28.27 20.86 -4.46
CA LYS A 673 29.63 20.57 -3.98
C LYS A 673 30.56 21.78 -4.09
N TYR A 674 30.44 22.54 -5.18
CA TYR A 674 31.23 23.74 -5.47
C TYR A 674 30.44 25.05 -5.29
N ALA A 675 29.39 25.03 -4.46
CA ALA A 675 28.55 26.19 -4.14
C ALA A 675 29.38 27.40 -3.70
N GLN A 676 29.05 28.57 -4.24
CA GLN A 676 29.76 29.82 -3.92
C GLN A 676 28.96 30.72 -2.99
N THR A 677 27.64 30.76 -3.17
CA THR A 677 26.76 31.62 -2.38
C THR A 677 26.56 31.06 -0.96
N LYS A 678 26.25 31.94 0.00
CA LYS A 678 25.98 31.54 1.40
C LYS A 678 24.81 30.55 1.48
N THR A 679 23.73 30.80 0.74
CA THR A 679 22.54 29.96 0.73
C THR A 679 22.81 28.58 0.14
N GLU A 680 23.53 28.48 -0.98
CA GLU A 680 23.85 27.17 -1.57
C GLU A 680 24.80 26.36 -0.69
N LYS A 681 25.75 27.00 0.00
CA LYS A 681 26.61 26.35 1.00
C LYS A 681 25.78 25.81 2.17
N ALA A 682 24.82 26.59 2.68
CA ALA A 682 23.92 26.13 3.72
C ALA A 682 23.11 24.90 3.28
N VAL A 683 22.51 24.92 2.08
CA VAL A 683 21.77 23.76 1.55
C VAL A 683 22.69 22.53 1.39
N ARG A 684 23.93 22.72 0.93
CA ARG A 684 24.93 21.64 0.86
C ARG A 684 25.16 21.02 2.23
N ASP A 685 25.47 21.83 3.24
CA ASP A 685 25.83 21.37 4.58
C ASP A 685 24.63 20.71 5.29
N ILE A 686 23.41 21.22 5.06
CA ILE A 686 22.17 20.60 5.52
C ILE A 686 21.94 19.25 4.84
N SER A 687 22.19 19.15 3.54
CA SER A 687 22.06 17.89 2.78
C SER A 687 23.09 16.85 3.22
N GLU A 688 24.31 17.27 3.56
CA GLU A 688 25.35 16.41 4.15
C GLU A 688 24.91 15.85 5.50
N THR A 689 24.36 16.71 6.35
CA THR A 689 23.83 16.33 7.66
C THR A 689 22.67 15.35 7.50
N PHE A 690 21.70 15.65 6.64
CA PHE A 690 20.55 14.76 6.40
C PHE A 690 20.99 13.41 5.85
N HIS A 691 21.92 13.38 4.88
CA HIS A 691 22.49 12.12 4.38
C HIS A 691 23.18 11.30 5.50
N HIS A 692 23.95 11.96 6.37
CA HIS A 692 24.59 11.30 7.50
C HIS A 692 23.56 10.74 8.49
N GLU A 693 22.52 11.50 8.82
CA GLU A 693 21.44 11.04 9.70
C GLU A 693 20.68 9.85 9.10
N LEU A 694 20.39 9.85 7.80
CA LEU A 694 19.83 8.69 7.12
C LEU A 694 20.76 7.45 7.24
N ARG A 695 22.09 7.61 7.17
CA ARG A 695 23.02 6.50 7.40
C ARG A 695 23.04 6.01 8.85
N LEU A 696 22.78 6.87 9.82
CA LEU A 696 22.60 6.45 11.21
C LEU A 696 21.29 5.67 11.38
N LEU A 697 20.22 6.08 10.69
CA LEU A 697 18.94 5.38 10.71
C LEU A 697 19.02 3.99 10.09
N ASP A 698 19.77 3.82 8.99
CA ASP A 698 20.07 2.51 8.38
C ASP A 698 20.58 1.51 9.44
N VAL A 699 21.62 1.89 10.20
CA VAL A 699 22.15 1.07 11.31
C VAL A 699 21.10 0.87 12.40
N GLN A 700 20.43 1.94 12.84
CA GLN A 700 19.43 1.86 13.91
C GLN A 700 18.25 0.93 13.55
N PHE A 701 17.84 0.89 12.28
CA PHE A 701 16.72 0.07 11.83
C PHE A 701 17.13 -1.41 11.77
N ALA A 702 18.37 -1.70 11.35
CA ALA A 702 18.94 -3.04 11.45
C ALA A 702 19.04 -3.49 12.91
N GLU A 703 19.51 -2.64 13.82
CA GLU A 703 19.54 -2.93 15.26
C GLU A 703 18.12 -3.17 15.82
N THR A 704 17.15 -2.36 15.42
CA THR A 704 15.75 -2.51 15.84
C THR A 704 15.17 -3.85 15.37
N SER A 705 15.40 -4.21 14.10
CA SER A 705 14.97 -5.50 13.54
C SER A 705 15.65 -6.68 14.25
N ASN A 706 16.96 -6.60 14.51
CA ASN A 706 17.70 -7.66 15.19
C ASN A 706 17.32 -7.80 16.68
N ALA A 707 16.79 -6.75 17.30
CA ALA A 707 16.34 -6.76 18.70
C ALA A 707 14.92 -7.30 18.89
N MET A 708 14.18 -7.58 17.81
CA MET A 708 12.87 -8.23 17.88
C MET A 708 12.99 -9.65 18.45
N SER A 709 11.89 -10.18 18.97
CA SER A 709 11.86 -11.53 19.56
C SER A 709 12.32 -12.60 18.56
N GLU A 710 13.00 -13.64 19.04
CA GLU A 710 13.52 -14.73 18.21
C GLU A 710 12.44 -15.29 17.27
N GLY A 711 12.78 -15.45 15.99
CA GLY A 711 11.86 -15.92 14.96
C GLY A 711 10.92 -14.85 14.40
N SER A 712 11.03 -13.57 14.79
CA SER A 712 10.28 -12.48 14.16
C SER A 712 10.73 -12.28 12.72
N ILE A 713 9.83 -11.79 11.87
CA ILE A 713 10.15 -11.45 10.49
C ILE A 713 10.99 -10.16 10.50
N PRO A 714 12.17 -10.13 9.87
CA PRO A 714 12.97 -8.91 9.81
C PRO A 714 12.18 -7.74 9.23
N TYR A 715 12.38 -6.55 9.78
CA TYR A 715 11.62 -5.37 9.39
C TYR A 715 12.54 -4.28 8.82
N MET A 716 12.79 -4.36 7.52
CA MET A 716 13.74 -3.49 6.79
C MET A 716 13.06 -2.58 5.74
N VAL A 717 11.73 -2.46 5.79
CA VAL A 717 10.95 -1.71 4.78
C VAL A 717 11.25 -0.22 4.73
N MET A 718 11.73 0.33 5.85
CA MET A 718 12.10 1.74 6.01
C MET A 718 13.61 1.96 5.92
N ASP A 719 14.38 0.95 5.51
CA ASP A 719 15.80 1.14 5.21
C ASP A 719 15.96 2.36 4.27
N PRO A 720 16.73 3.40 4.66
CA PRO A 720 16.89 4.61 3.87
C PRO A 720 17.45 4.39 2.46
N ASP A 721 18.18 3.29 2.22
CA ASP A 721 18.63 2.90 0.88
C ASP A 721 17.46 2.39 -0.01
N ASN A 722 16.38 1.89 0.59
CA ASN A 722 15.18 1.37 -0.11
C ASN A 722 13.99 2.34 -0.08
N THR A 723 13.90 3.21 0.93
CA THR A 723 12.76 4.13 1.12
C THR A 723 12.68 5.11 -0.04
N ALA A 724 11.61 5.05 -0.81
CA ALA A 724 11.39 5.94 -1.95
C ALA A 724 11.35 7.40 -1.51
N VAL A 725 11.81 8.32 -2.38
CA VAL A 725 11.73 9.76 -2.14
C VAL A 725 10.31 10.32 -2.34
N SER A 726 9.49 9.63 -3.14
CA SER A 726 8.11 9.98 -3.49
C SER A 726 7.27 8.72 -3.68
N ILE A 727 5.97 8.88 -3.88
CA ILE A 727 5.07 7.80 -4.29
C ILE A 727 5.31 7.53 -5.79
N LEU A 728 5.87 6.35 -6.09
CA LEU A 728 6.38 5.98 -7.42
C LEU A 728 5.69 4.78 -8.06
N ILE A 729 4.82 4.11 -7.32
CA ILE A 729 4.13 2.85 -7.65
C ILE A 729 2.81 2.79 -6.89
#